data_AF-A0A5B8XU72-F1
#
_entry.id   AF-A0A5B8XU72-F1
#
_cell.length_a   1.000
_cell.length_b   1.000
_cell.length_c   1.000
_cell.angle_alpha   90.00
_cell.angle_beta   90.00
_cell.angle_gamma   90.00
#
_symmetry.space_group_name_H-M   'P 1'
#
loop_
_entity.id
_entity.type
_entity.pdbx_description
1 polymer ?
#
loop_
_entity_poly.entity_id
_entity_poly.type
_entity_poly.pdbx_seq_one_letter_code
_entity_poly.pdbx_strand_id
1 'polypeptide(L)'
;MRVQTYLSSLLMILIAACSNPKPTSENSQAVEEKVSEAPKPPKRIILFIGDGMGMNYVSAAAYANGGPLAMMSMPHFGSTTHHEYEHASTDSAASATALATGRKTHFEGVSVTPGTTAENETDDARHMETLMEAAKAEGLGTGLVSTTVITHATPAAFGAHRANRDSADEIAQDFFDNRIDVMIGGGMRHFNERKDGRDLAAELSEWGYQVADNVQDMRVAQNKPLAALLTPGHFPLKLTGERPISLKEMTEEAITRLDMLRPKGWVLMVEGSQIDWCGHDLDAACAVSETLDLDEAVGSALNYSRERDDTLVVVTADHETGGLAVITSERAAPFVEKLGGKEKLEKAMDLKEGGAPPAVYDVSIPNDKTWTWEEPQIMSLGWGYLSQASRPLWDSEKRFYAAHTITLVGVMAEGPGAEALVQMKDNADLGKTLKSLVAGDVGTPRAKESTKPKNVILMVADGLGHSGLAAATYVHGELKLRELPHQGFVSTHGTDRLVNDSAATATALATGKRTRYNAVGMVPEGGELKSAKSVLEAAESLGLRTGLVTTTQLSHATPAAFYAHVNKRSQTGDIAKQFLDLNNRVEGADGIDVALGGGKADFGPHLDALKTLGYSVSETWPVEPQSKLFGVFADQGLDSAEKRLKGESKHPSLAAMTDVALKSLPNEKGFFLVVEGGQLDWRLHEAARDMSVIQEIVDFDKAVEVAKKFVDENGDTLLIVTSDHDHTLSVIDNHYPFTGNRCGAEARCGGTFESIELPVNYKSVRNAEGFVDKQVRGDWADSVIMLQYAWLVQEGKLKGASKSAPHAAHFVPLFAYGPWAYRFEGYLDQPQIGQILLEWAR
;
A
#
# COMPACT_ATOMS: atom_id res chain seq x y z
N MET A 1 -15.68 -5.39 79.15
CA MET A 1 -17.08 -5.05 79.52
C MET A 1 -17.91 -5.10 78.25
N ARG A 2 -18.87 -6.05 78.14
CA ARG A 2 -19.68 -6.42 76.93
C ARG A 2 -18.82 -6.92 75.71
N VAL A 3 -19.02 -8.10 75.09
CA VAL A 3 -20.22 -8.85 74.56
C VAL A 3 -20.60 -8.37 73.15
N GLN A 4 -20.81 -9.18 72.09
CA GLN A 4 -20.64 -10.63 71.74
C GLN A 4 -20.91 -10.82 70.21
N THR A 5 -20.51 -11.85 69.45
CA THR A 5 -19.45 -12.90 69.55
C THR A 5 -18.79 -13.03 68.14
N TYR A 6 -18.55 -14.12 67.37
CA TYR A 6 -18.66 -15.61 67.37
C TYR A 6 -17.48 -16.17 66.51
N LEU A 7 -16.76 -17.22 66.92
CA LEU A 7 -16.79 -18.63 66.44
C LEU A 7 -16.48 -18.88 64.93
N SER A 8 -15.73 -19.93 64.52
CA SER A 8 -15.23 -21.11 65.29
C SER A 8 -14.01 -21.85 64.68
N SER A 9 -13.20 -22.41 65.59
CA SER A 9 -12.43 -23.69 65.50
C SER A 9 -11.41 -23.94 64.37
N LEU A 10 -10.14 -24.01 64.79
CA LEU A 10 -9.13 -24.93 64.25
C LEU A 10 -9.43 -26.37 64.72
N LEU A 11 -9.05 -27.39 63.94
CA LEU A 11 -8.82 -28.75 64.47
C LEU A 11 -7.76 -29.50 63.64
N MET A 12 -6.91 -30.27 64.30
CA MET A 12 -5.75 -30.95 63.71
C MET A 12 -5.61 -32.34 64.33
N ILE A 13 -5.74 -33.41 63.52
CA ILE A 13 -5.51 -34.80 63.95
C ILE A 13 -4.81 -35.58 62.82
N LEU A 14 -3.67 -36.18 63.13
CA LEU A 14 -3.06 -37.26 62.35
C LEU A 14 -3.55 -38.61 62.89
N ILE A 15 -3.65 -39.61 62.00
CA ILE A 15 -3.37 -41.04 62.25
C ILE A 15 -3.14 -41.70 60.88
N ALA A 16 -2.36 -42.79 60.83
CA ALA A 16 -1.83 -43.35 59.59
C ALA A 16 -2.15 -44.85 59.41
N ALA A 17 -2.04 -45.35 58.16
CA ALA A 17 -1.24 -46.52 57.75
C ALA A 17 -1.84 -47.39 56.61
N CYS A 18 -0.93 -47.96 55.81
CA CYS A 18 -1.03 -49.22 55.03
C CYS A 18 -1.88 -49.32 53.72
N SER A 19 -1.18 -49.15 52.58
CA SER A 19 -1.15 -50.07 51.39
C SER A 19 -2.44 -50.32 50.56
N ASN A 20 -2.42 -50.57 49.24
CA ASN A 20 -1.34 -50.97 48.31
C ASN A 20 -1.60 -50.43 46.85
N PRO A 21 -0.92 -50.80 45.73
CA PRO A 21 -0.28 -49.78 44.88
C PRO A 21 -0.58 -49.81 43.35
N LYS A 22 0.05 -48.84 42.63
CA LYS A 22 0.34 -48.69 41.18
C LYS A 22 -0.33 -47.47 40.51
N PRO A 23 0.24 -46.90 39.41
CA PRO A 23 1.64 -46.91 38.95
C PRO A 23 2.23 -45.47 38.84
N THR A 24 3.50 -45.36 38.44
CA THR A 24 4.17 -44.08 38.17
C THR A 24 3.99 -43.62 36.72
N SER A 25 3.76 -42.33 36.51
CA SER A 25 4.09 -41.60 35.28
C SER A 25 4.71 -40.25 35.64
N GLU A 26 5.60 -39.73 34.81
CA GLU A 26 6.55 -38.68 35.22
C GLU A 26 6.11 -37.25 34.88
N ASN A 27 6.55 -36.33 35.73
CA ASN A 27 6.98 -34.96 35.40
C ASN A 27 6.11 -34.10 34.46
N SER A 28 5.04 -33.49 35.00
CA SER A 28 4.44 -32.29 34.42
C SER A 28 4.99 -31.02 35.10
N GLN A 29 6.08 -30.45 34.58
CA GLN A 29 6.44 -29.07 34.93
C GLN A 29 5.44 -28.13 34.27
N ALA A 30 4.60 -27.49 35.09
CA ALA A 30 3.77 -26.38 34.60
C ALA A 30 4.70 -25.22 34.25
N VAL A 31 4.66 -24.77 32.99
CA VAL A 31 5.32 -23.53 32.58
C VAL A 31 4.44 -22.38 33.08
N GLU A 32 4.89 -21.66 34.10
CA GLU A 32 4.25 -20.41 34.50
C GLU A 32 4.48 -19.37 33.40
N GLU A 33 3.40 -18.98 32.71
CA GLU A 33 3.44 -17.85 31.77
C GLU A 33 3.85 -16.59 32.54
N LYS A 34 4.99 -16.00 32.15
CA LYS A 34 5.35 -14.66 32.61
C LYS A 34 4.37 -13.65 32.02
N VAL A 35 3.42 -13.21 32.84
CA VAL A 35 2.63 -12.00 32.59
C VAL A 35 3.60 -10.84 32.37
N SER A 36 3.71 -10.35 31.13
CA SER A 36 4.53 -9.18 30.80
C SER A 36 3.86 -7.90 31.30
N GLU A 37 4.66 -6.86 31.56
CA GLU A 37 4.13 -5.51 31.74
C GLU A 37 3.29 -5.09 30.52
N ALA A 38 2.34 -4.18 30.73
CA ALA A 38 1.61 -3.55 29.63
C ALA A 38 2.61 -2.76 28.74
N PRO A 39 2.38 -2.72 27.41
CA PRO A 39 3.20 -1.91 26.50
C PRO A 39 3.13 -0.43 26.92
N LYS A 40 4.28 0.23 26.87
CA LYS A 40 4.43 1.63 27.28
C LYS A 40 4.22 2.52 26.05
N PRO A 41 3.57 3.69 26.18
CA PRO A 41 3.41 4.61 25.06
C PRO A 41 4.77 5.16 24.61
N PRO A 42 4.92 5.53 23.32
CA PRO A 42 6.16 6.11 22.82
C PRO A 42 6.44 7.45 23.49
N LYS A 43 7.69 7.67 23.91
CA LYS A 43 8.17 8.99 24.34
C LYS A 43 8.66 9.81 23.15
N ARG A 44 9.08 9.13 22.08
CA ARG A 44 9.59 9.74 20.86
C ARG A 44 8.79 9.25 19.68
N ILE A 45 8.33 10.17 18.84
CA ILE A 45 7.67 9.86 17.58
C ILE A 45 8.41 10.58 16.47
N ILE A 46 8.92 9.83 15.49
CA ILE A 46 9.47 10.36 14.24
C ILE A 46 8.46 10.02 13.14
N LEU A 47 7.80 11.04 12.60
CA LEU A 47 6.86 10.92 11.48
C LEU A 47 7.54 11.42 10.20
N PHE A 48 7.85 10.51 9.28
CA PHE A 48 8.27 10.83 7.94
C PHE A 48 7.06 10.97 7.01
N ILE A 49 7.02 12.07 6.25
CA ILE A 49 6.05 12.31 5.18
C ILE A 49 6.83 12.50 3.88
N GLY A 50 6.62 11.60 2.91
CA GLY A 50 7.01 11.86 1.53
C GLY A 50 5.86 12.56 0.81
N ASP A 51 5.97 13.88 0.61
CA ASP A 51 4.97 14.68 -0.13
C ASP A 51 4.78 14.03 -1.52
N GLY A 52 3.54 13.64 -1.89
CA GLY A 52 3.25 12.96 -3.16
C GLY A 52 3.83 11.53 -3.35
N MET A 53 4.43 10.91 -2.33
CA MET A 53 5.14 9.62 -2.43
C MET A 53 4.21 8.39 -2.36
N GLY A 54 3.46 8.10 -3.43
CA GLY A 54 2.67 6.86 -3.52
C GLY A 54 3.52 5.59 -3.68
N MET A 55 2.89 4.42 -3.52
CA MET A 55 3.58 3.11 -3.51
C MET A 55 4.38 2.77 -4.77
N ASN A 56 4.09 3.42 -5.90
CA ASN A 56 4.84 3.23 -7.15
C ASN A 56 6.20 3.96 -7.12
N TYR A 57 6.34 5.03 -6.31
CA TYR A 57 7.62 5.69 -6.02
C TYR A 57 8.53 4.78 -5.20
N VAL A 58 7.98 4.20 -4.11
CA VAL A 58 8.67 3.19 -3.28
C VAL A 58 9.12 2.00 -4.13
N SER A 59 8.25 1.52 -5.04
CA SER A 59 8.58 0.47 -6.00
C SER A 59 9.75 0.87 -6.91
N ALA A 60 9.67 2.02 -7.58
CA ALA A 60 10.69 2.52 -8.49
C ALA A 60 12.05 2.74 -7.80
N ALA A 61 12.04 3.35 -6.62
CA ALA A 61 13.24 3.62 -5.83
C ALA A 61 13.91 2.33 -5.33
N ALA A 62 13.14 1.31 -4.93
CA ALA A 62 13.68 0.00 -4.57
C ALA A 62 14.35 -0.71 -5.76
N TYR A 63 13.76 -0.68 -6.96
CA TYR A 63 14.39 -1.25 -8.16
C TYR A 63 15.62 -0.45 -8.61
N ALA A 64 15.60 0.88 -8.52
CA ALA A 64 16.78 1.72 -8.76
C ALA A 64 17.90 1.45 -7.74
N ASN A 65 17.54 1.18 -6.48
CA ASN A 65 18.47 0.70 -5.46
C ASN A 65 18.96 -0.73 -5.74
N GLY A 66 18.23 -1.59 -6.46
CA GLY A 66 18.58 -3.01 -6.65
C GLY A 66 18.24 -3.90 -5.44
N GLY A 67 17.30 -3.48 -4.61
CA GLY A 67 16.86 -4.19 -3.41
C GLY A 67 15.96 -3.36 -2.49
N PRO A 68 15.40 -3.98 -1.45
CA PRO A 68 14.52 -3.31 -0.49
C PRO A 68 15.16 -2.06 0.14
N LEU A 69 14.30 -1.06 0.38
CA LEU A 69 14.62 0.20 1.04
C LEU A 69 14.66 0.04 2.58
N ALA A 70 15.24 1.00 3.29
CA ALA A 70 15.27 1.00 4.75
C ALA A 70 13.87 1.07 5.36
N MET A 71 12.96 1.89 4.80
CA MET A 71 11.54 1.91 5.18
C MET A 71 10.85 0.55 4.98
N MET A 72 11.29 -0.23 3.98
CA MET A 72 10.76 -1.57 3.72
C MET A 72 11.23 -2.62 4.74
N SER A 73 12.14 -2.28 5.67
CA SER A 73 12.58 -3.16 6.76
C SER A 73 11.69 -3.08 8.02
N MET A 74 10.67 -2.23 8.01
CA MET A 74 9.79 -2.00 9.16
C MET A 74 8.74 -3.14 9.27
N PRO A 75 8.37 -3.59 10.48
CA PRO A 75 7.56 -4.80 10.66
C PRO A 75 6.05 -4.60 10.46
N HIS A 76 5.52 -3.38 10.63
CA HIS A 76 4.08 -3.11 10.56
C HIS A 76 3.77 -2.26 9.33
N PHE A 77 2.87 -2.73 8.46
CA PHE A 77 2.49 -2.10 7.19
C PHE A 77 0.96 -1.92 7.11
N GLY A 78 0.52 -0.88 6.40
CA GLY A 78 -0.89 -0.53 6.18
C GLY A 78 -1.09 0.43 5.01
N SER A 79 -2.34 0.84 4.73
CA SER A 79 -2.63 1.78 3.63
C SER A 79 -3.87 2.65 3.88
N THR A 80 -3.76 3.95 3.58
CA THR A 80 -4.77 4.98 3.88
C THR A 80 -5.37 5.64 2.64
N THR A 81 -6.64 6.03 2.73
CA THR A 81 -7.21 7.12 1.94
C THR A 81 -6.72 8.47 2.48
N HIS A 82 -6.69 9.49 1.62
CA HIS A 82 -6.06 10.78 1.97
C HIS A 82 -6.83 12.04 1.56
N HIS A 83 -7.97 11.87 0.90
CA HIS A 83 -8.85 12.94 0.42
C HIS A 83 -9.06 14.10 1.41
N GLU A 84 -9.31 15.31 0.91
CA GLU A 84 -9.67 16.47 1.73
C GLU A 84 -11.15 16.44 2.18
N TYR A 85 -11.67 17.52 2.75
CA TYR A 85 -13.05 17.55 3.22
C TYR A 85 -14.08 17.49 2.08
N GLU A 86 -13.85 18.17 0.96
CA GLU A 86 -14.83 18.34 -0.13
C GLU A 86 -14.52 17.62 -1.47
N HIS A 87 -13.27 17.21 -1.71
CA HIS A 87 -12.83 16.51 -2.93
C HIS A 87 -12.17 15.16 -2.62
N ALA A 88 -12.05 14.27 -3.62
CA ALA A 88 -11.48 12.93 -3.43
C ALA A 88 -9.96 12.89 -3.64
N SER A 89 -9.40 13.84 -4.42
CA SER A 89 -8.02 14.27 -4.24
C SER A 89 -7.87 15.13 -2.98
N THR A 90 -6.66 15.55 -2.70
CA THR A 90 -6.30 16.40 -1.55
C THR A 90 -5.12 17.27 -1.95
N ASP A 91 -4.96 18.45 -1.38
CA ASP A 91 -3.67 19.15 -1.39
C ASP A 91 -2.82 18.77 -0.16
N SER A 92 -1.51 19.05 -0.21
CA SER A 92 -0.59 18.80 0.91
C SER A 92 -1.06 19.46 2.22
N ALA A 93 -1.70 20.64 2.18
CA ALA A 93 -2.19 21.33 3.38
C ALA A 93 -3.36 20.58 4.03
N ALA A 94 -4.38 20.21 3.25
CA ALA A 94 -5.53 19.49 3.76
C ALA A 94 -5.17 18.07 4.26
N SER A 95 -4.27 17.36 3.56
CA SER A 95 -3.80 16.04 3.98
C SER A 95 -2.86 16.09 5.18
N ALA A 96 -1.89 17.01 5.20
CA ALA A 96 -1.05 17.21 6.38
C ALA A 96 -1.85 17.70 7.59
N THR A 97 -2.91 18.49 7.40
CA THR A 97 -3.86 18.83 8.47
C THR A 97 -4.56 17.60 9.02
N ALA A 98 -4.96 16.64 8.18
CA ALA A 98 -5.54 15.39 8.64
C ALA A 98 -4.54 14.56 9.48
N LEU A 99 -3.27 14.49 9.04
CA LEU A 99 -2.18 13.85 9.78
C LEU A 99 -1.81 14.58 11.09
N ALA A 100 -1.87 15.91 11.12
CA ALA A 100 -1.49 16.72 12.27
C ALA A 100 -2.60 16.80 13.33
N THR A 101 -3.86 16.91 12.93
CA THR A 101 -4.99 17.22 13.84
C THR A 101 -5.89 16.02 14.11
N GLY A 102 -5.87 15.02 13.23
CA GLY A 102 -6.80 13.90 13.22
C GLY A 102 -8.18 14.21 12.62
N ARG A 103 -8.28 15.25 11.76
CA ARG A 103 -9.54 15.73 11.16
C ARG A 103 -9.31 16.28 9.75
N LYS A 104 -10.26 16.06 8.84
CA LYS A 104 -10.27 16.67 7.50
C LYS A 104 -10.47 18.18 7.56
N THR A 105 -9.87 18.91 6.62
CA THR A 105 -10.12 20.33 6.38
C THR A 105 -10.33 20.61 4.88
N HIS A 106 -10.65 21.86 4.55
CA HIS A 106 -10.89 22.33 3.18
C HIS A 106 -9.58 22.50 2.39
N PHE A 107 -9.66 22.56 1.06
CA PHE A 107 -8.53 22.74 0.13
C PHE A 107 -7.64 23.94 0.54
N GLU A 108 -6.31 23.75 0.56
CA GLU A 108 -5.32 24.75 1.02
C GLU A 108 -5.40 25.11 2.52
N GLY A 109 -6.31 24.51 3.29
CA GLY A 109 -6.50 24.77 4.72
C GLY A 109 -5.38 24.20 5.59
N VAL A 110 -4.86 25.01 6.52
CA VAL A 110 -3.75 24.65 7.42
C VAL A 110 -4.27 24.59 8.86
N SER A 111 -4.54 23.39 9.38
CA SER A 111 -4.96 23.12 10.77
C SER A 111 -6.06 24.04 11.33
N VAL A 112 -7.04 24.31 10.47
CA VAL A 112 -8.29 25.02 10.76
C VAL A 112 -9.49 24.17 10.36
N THR A 113 -10.68 24.50 10.86
CA THR A 113 -11.94 23.83 10.52
C THR A 113 -12.41 24.14 9.09
N PRO A 114 -13.12 23.23 8.40
CA PRO A 114 -13.61 23.45 7.04
C PRO A 114 -14.39 24.76 6.87
N GLY A 115 -14.12 25.47 5.77
CA GLY A 115 -14.73 26.77 5.47
C GLY A 115 -14.20 27.93 6.33
N THR A 116 -12.97 27.82 6.84
CA THR A 116 -12.28 28.97 7.48
C THR A 116 -11.79 29.91 6.39
N THR A 117 -11.92 31.22 6.59
CA THR A 117 -11.54 32.25 5.61
C THR A 117 -10.57 33.25 6.24
N ALA A 118 -9.88 34.04 5.43
CA ALA A 118 -8.92 35.04 5.92
C ALA A 118 -9.55 36.08 6.87
N GLU A 119 -10.87 36.30 6.82
CA GLU A 119 -11.61 37.16 7.74
C GLU A 119 -11.95 36.52 9.09
N ASN A 120 -11.77 35.20 9.25
CA ASN A 120 -12.10 34.47 10.48
C ASN A 120 -11.02 33.49 10.98
N GLU A 121 -9.88 33.34 10.29
CA GLU A 121 -8.78 32.47 10.74
C GLU A 121 -8.13 32.89 12.08
N THR A 122 -8.41 34.11 12.58
CA THR A 122 -7.93 34.58 13.89
C THR A 122 -8.94 34.34 15.03
N ASP A 123 -9.97 33.52 14.82
CA ASP A 123 -10.86 33.03 15.87
C ASP A 123 -10.39 31.65 16.33
N ASP A 124 -9.92 31.53 17.58
CA ASP A 124 -9.45 30.29 18.20
C ASP A 124 -10.45 29.12 18.03
N ALA A 125 -11.76 29.40 17.93
CA ALA A 125 -12.78 28.38 17.70
C ALA A 125 -12.75 27.76 16.28
N ARG A 126 -11.99 28.36 15.35
CA ARG A 126 -11.70 27.82 14.02
C ARG A 126 -10.47 26.91 14.01
N HIS A 127 -9.54 27.05 14.97
CA HIS A 127 -8.29 26.30 15.01
C HIS A 127 -8.53 24.82 15.37
N MET A 128 -7.64 23.96 14.88
CA MET A 128 -7.59 22.56 15.24
C MET A 128 -6.26 22.25 15.93
N GLU A 129 -6.31 21.81 17.19
CA GLU A 129 -5.13 21.37 17.94
C GLU A 129 -4.32 20.34 17.13
N THR A 130 -3.05 20.63 16.91
CA THR A 130 -2.09 19.80 16.19
C THR A 130 -1.39 18.77 17.09
N LEU A 131 -0.65 17.85 16.46
CA LEU A 131 0.19 16.87 17.14
C LEU A 131 1.32 17.56 17.96
N MET A 132 1.80 18.72 17.52
CA MET A 132 2.86 19.46 18.23
C MET A 132 2.32 20.22 19.45
N GLU A 133 1.10 20.74 19.38
CA GLU A 133 0.42 21.32 20.55
C GLU A 133 0.07 20.24 21.58
N ALA A 134 -0.47 19.10 21.14
CA ALA A 134 -0.71 17.94 22.01
C ALA A 134 0.59 17.44 22.68
N ALA A 135 1.71 17.39 21.93
CA ALA A 135 3.02 17.07 22.50
C ALA A 135 3.49 18.10 23.54
N LYS A 136 3.21 19.39 23.33
CA LYS A 136 3.51 20.46 24.30
C LYS A 136 2.63 20.43 25.54
N ALA A 137 1.36 20.03 25.42
CA ALA A 137 0.47 19.82 26.56
C ALA A 137 1.03 18.76 27.53
N GLU A 138 1.55 17.65 26.99
CA GLU A 138 2.26 16.61 27.76
C GLU A 138 3.71 16.98 28.15
N GLY A 139 4.18 18.17 27.76
CA GLY A 139 5.51 18.69 28.07
C GLY A 139 6.65 17.94 27.39
N LEU A 140 6.40 17.41 26.19
CA LEU A 140 7.37 16.83 25.26
C LEU A 140 7.97 17.94 24.35
N GLY A 141 9.03 17.58 23.61
CA GLY A 141 9.60 18.43 22.56
C GLY A 141 8.84 18.42 21.24
N THR A 142 9.13 19.40 20.39
CA THR A 142 8.54 19.52 19.04
C THR A 142 9.58 19.89 17.98
N GLY A 143 9.62 19.15 16.87
CA GLY A 143 10.54 19.42 15.78
C GLY A 143 9.92 19.30 14.39
N LEU A 144 10.36 20.15 13.47
CA LEU A 144 9.98 20.17 12.06
C LEU A 144 11.26 20.15 11.20
N VAL A 145 11.33 19.23 10.24
CA VAL A 145 12.40 19.14 9.24
C VAL A 145 11.78 19.05 7.85
N SER A 146 12.31 19.82 6.89
CA SER A 146 11.77 19.90 5.53
C SER A 146 12.85 20.07 4.47
N THR A 147 12.65 19.49 3.29
CA THR A 147 13.47 19.76 2.09
C THR A 147 13.02 20.99 1.28
N THR A 148 12.02 21.75 1.74
CA THR A 148 11.58 23.01 1.14
C THR A 148 11.71 24.18 2.13
N VAL A 149 10.97 25.28 1.95
CA VAL A 149 10.86 26.30 3.00
C VAL A 149 10.12 25.70 4.19
N ILE A 150 10.58 25.97 5.42
CA ILE A 150 9.95 25.36 6.60
C ILE A 150 8.48 25.79 6.77
N THR A 151 8.07 26.89 6.13
CA THR A 151 6.69 27.41 6.08
C THR A 151 5.84 26.78 4.97
N HIS A 152 6.29 25.71 4.30
CA HIS A 152 5.49 24.98 3.32
C HIS A 152 4.30 24.26 3.99
N ALA A 153 3.28 23.88 3.21
CA ALA A 153 2.01 23.37 3.73
C ALA A 153 2.14 22.21 4.73
N THR A 154 2.98 21.22 4.43
CA THR A 154 3.14 20.03 5.27
C THR A 154 3.72 20.37 6.64
N PRO A 155 4.89 21.04 6.80
CA PRO A 155 5.33 21.52 8.12
C PRO A 155 4.42 22.59 8.73
N ALA A 156 3.76 23.44 7.93
CA ALA A 156 2.81 24.43 8.43
C ALA A 156 1.63 23.79 9.19
N ALA A 157 1.05 22.71 8.65
CA ALA A 157 -0.06 22.01 9.29
C ALA A 157 0.29 21.45 10.67
N PHE A 158 1.56 21.19 10.97
CA PHE A 158 2.01 20.74 12.30
C PHE A 158 2.33 21.88 13.28
N GLY A 159 2.21 23.16 12.91
CA GLY A 159 2.58 24.27 13.82
C GLY A 159 1.93 25.64 13.57
N ALA A 160 1.00 25.76 12.63
CA ALA A 160 0.34 27.00 12.23
C ALA A 160 -1.18 26.79 11.97
N HIS A 161 -1.96 27.88 11.97
CA HIS A 161 -3.41 27.82 11.75
C HIS A 161 -3.84 28.90 10.76
N ARG A 162 -4.09 28.53 9.50
CA ARG A 162 -4.41 29.46 8.40
C ARG A 162 -5.51 28.93 7.50
N ALA A 163 -6.32 29.85 6.97
CA ALA A 163 -7.33 29.53 5.95
C ALA A 163 -6.71 29.09 4.62
N ASN A 164 -5.43 29.41 4.38
CA ASN A 164 -4.73 29.16 3.13
C ASN A 164 -3.22 28.93 3.34
N ARG A 165 -2.61 28.01 2.56
CA ARG A 165 -1.18 27.63 2.62
C ARG A 165 -0.20 28.71 2.16
N ASP A 166 -0.61 29.69 1.36
CA ASP A 166 0.28 30.73 0.81
C ASP A 166 0.63 31.85 1.82
N SER A 167 0.03 31.84 3.01
CA SER A 167 0.24 32.80 4.10
C SER A 167 1.59 32.58 4.83
N ALA A 168 2.70 32.44 4.08
CA ALA A 168 4.00 31.97 4.59
C ALA A 168 4.65 32.86 5.66
N ASP A 169 4.48 34.19 5.59
CA ASP A 169 4.96 35.10 6.64
C ASP A 169 4.12 34.94 7.92
N GLU A 170 2.83 34.69 7.76
CA GLU A 170 1.87 34.51 8.83
C GLU A 170 2.00 33.10 9.48
N ILE A 171 2.48 32.10 8.72
CA ILE A 171 2.91 30.77 9.20
C ILE A 171 4.24 30.85 9.97
N ALA A 172 5.22 31.63 9.49
CA ALA A 172 6.46 31.89 10.23
C ALA A 172 6.18 32.58 11.59
N GLN A 173 5.14 33.44 11.64
CA GLN A 173 4.67 34.03 12.88
C GLN A 173 4.04 32.99 13.83
N ASP A 174 3.25 32.05 13.31
CA ASP A 174 2.67 30.98 14.14
C ASP A 174 3.75 30.07 14.74
N PHE A 175 4.76 29.66 13.96
CA PHE A 175 5.88 28.86 14.49
C PHE A 175 6.66 29.59 15.60
N PHE A 176 6.84 30.89 15.42
CA PHE A 176 7.47 31.79 16.38
C PHE A 176 6.64 31.88 17.67
N ASP A 177 5.34 32.10 17.57
CA ASP A 177 4.44 32.17 18.73
C ASP A 177 4.26 30.81 19.43
N ASN A 178 4.13 29.73 18.67
CA ASN A 178 4.04 28.36 19.18
C ASN A 178 5.35 27.80 19.74
N ARG A 179 6.51 28.44 19.50
CA ARG A 179 7.84 28.00 19.97
C ARG A 179 8.17 26.56 19.57
N ILE A 180 8.29 26.26 18.28
CA ILE A 180 8.81 24.96 17.81
C ILE A 180 10.28 24.81 18.28
N ASP A 181 10.63 23.73 18.99
CA ASP A 181 11.96 23.61 19.62
C ASP A 181 13.10 23.45 18.60
N VAL A 182 12.81 22.78 17.49
CA VAL A 182 13.77 22.55 16.40
C VAL A 182 13.07 22.72 15.06
N MET A 183 13.56 23.66 14.25
CA MET A 183 13.17 23.86 12.86
C MET A 183 14.42 23.73 11.99
N ILE A 184 14.38 22.85 10.99
CA ILE A 184 15.46 22.71 9.99
C ILE A 184 14.84 22.68 8.60
N GLY A 185 15.11 23.72 7.80
CA GLY A 185 14.53 23.87 6.47
C GLY A 185 15.16 25.03 5.72
N GLY A 186 14.56 25.41 4.59
CA GLY A 186 14.80 26.69 3.93
C GLY A 186 13.85 27.80 4.41
N GLY A 187 13.89 28.95 3.74
CA GLY A 187 12.86 29.99 3.87
C GLY A 187 13.20 31.16 4.79
N MET A 188 14.49 31.46 5.02
CA MET A 188 14.93 32.56 5.92
C MET A 188 14.18 33.88 5.67
N ARG A 189 13.86 34.20 4.41
CA ARG A 189 13.09 35.39 4.00
C ARG A 189 11.77 35.59 4.75
N HIS A 190 11.06 34.52 5.13
CA HIS A 190 9.78 34.60 5.85
C HIS A 190 9.94 34.97 7.33
N PHE A 191 11.19 34.95 7.82
CA PHE A 191 11.57 35.38 9.15
C PHE A 191 12.17 36.79 9.15
N ASN A 192 12.92 37.21 8.11
CA ASN A 192 13.64 38.51 8.12
C ASN A 192 13.42 39.47 6.93
N GLU A 193 12.75 39.06 5.84
CA GLU A 193 12.37 39.91 4.69
C GLU A 193 10.84 40.14 4.64
N ARG A 194 10.21 40.18 5.82
CA ARG A 194 8.76 40.12 6.02
C ARG A 194 7.99 41.36 5.55
N LYS A 195 6.75 41.15 5.13
CA LYS A 195 5.79 42.24 4.78
C LYS A 195 5.55 43.23 5.94
N ASP A 196 5.62 42.77 7.19
CA ASP A 196 5.40 43.58 8.40
C ASP A 196 6.65 44.33 8.89
N GLY A 197 7.82 44.08 8.28
CA GLY A 197 9.10 44.69 8.64
C GLY A 197 9.73 44.18 9.95
N ARG A 198 9.28 43.04 10.48
CA ARG A 198 9.92 42.37 11.63
C ARG A 198 11.06 41.45 11.18
N ASP A 199 11.92 41.12 12.14
CA ASP A 199 12.98 40.13 12.00
C ASP A 199 12.82 39.07 13.09
N LEU A 200 12.02 38.04 12.79
CA LEU A 200 11.79 36.90 13.68
C LEU A 200 13.06 36.08 13.91
N ALA A 201 14.05 36.11 13.01
CA ALA A 201 15.34 35.45 13.22
C ALA A 201 16.17 36.19 14.29
N ALA A 202 16.16 37.52 14.30
CA ALA A 202 16.70 38.31 15.39
C ALA A 202 15.92 38.08 16.70
N GLU A 203 14.58 38.16 16.66
CA GLU A 203 13.74 37.97 17.86
C GLU A 203 13.88 36.57 18.48
N LEU A 204 13.98 35.49 17.67
CA LEU A 204 14.29 34.13 18.16
C LEU A 204 15.67 34.06 18.84
N SER A 205 16.65 34.77 18.28
CA SER A 205 18.01 34.83 18.85
C SER A 205 18.01 35.55 20.21
N GLU A 206 17.22 36.62 20.37
CA GLU A 206 17.00 37.27 21.67
C GLU A 206 16.28 36.36 22.67
N TRP A 207 15.38 35.49 22.19
CA TRP A 207 14.72 34.46 22.99
C TRP A 207 15.59 33.22 23.26
N GLY A 208 16.87 33.26 22.89
CA GLY A 208 17.86 32.25 23.24
C GLY A 208 17.89 31.02 22.32
N TYR A 209 17.25 31.09 21.14
CA TYR A 209 17.50 30.11 20.08
C TYR A 209 18.94 30.21 19.58
N GLN A 210 19.40 29.13 18.96
CA GLN A 210 20.43 29.19 17.94
C GLN A 210 19.72 29.33 16.60
N VAL A 211 19.86 30.49 15.96
CA VAL A 211 19.48 30.67 14.57
C VAL A 211 20.72 30.43 13.70
N ALA A 212 20.56 29.71 12.60
CA ALA A 212 21.63 29.40 11.66
C ALA A 212 21.13 29.52 10.21
N ASP A 213 21.86 30.22 9.36
CA ASP A 213 21.60 30.36 7.92
C ASP A 213 22.45 29.41 7.06
N ASN A 214 23.31 28.60 7.70
CA ASN A 214 24.23 27.69 7.03
C ASN A 214 24.53 26.42 7.85
N VAL A 215 25.02 25.39 7.17
CA VAL A 215 25.24 24.04 7.73
C VAL A 215 26.33 24.02 8.80
N GLN A 216 27.35 24.86 8.68
CA GLN A 216 28.46 24.94 9.62
C GLN A 216 27.99 25.50 10.96
N ASP A 217 27.23 26.60 10.95
CA ASP A 217 26.68 27.21 12.16
C ASP A 217 25.55 26.39 12.77
N MET A 218 24.77 25.65 11.98
CA MET A 218 23.80 24.67 12.51
C MET A 218 24.51 23.60 13.37
N ARG A 219 25.59 23.02 12.84
CA ARG A 219 26.38 21.93 13.47
C ARG A 219 27.17 22.36 14.71
N VAL A 220 27.17 23.64 15.08
CA VAL A 220 27.66 24.07 16.39
C VAL A 220 26.65 23.62 17.45
N ALA A 221 26.85 22.43 18.02
CA ALA A 221 25.96 21.87 19.02
C ALA A 221 25.87 22.79 20.27
N GLN A 222 24.69 23.36 20.51
CA GLN A 222 24.38 24.16 21.71
C GLN A 222 23.15 23.56 22.39
N ASN A 223 23.11 23.62 23.72
CA ASN A 223 21.91 23.28 24.49
C ASN A 223 20.89 24.43 24.45
N LYS A 224 20.40 24.73 23.24
CA LYS A 224 19.42 25.75 22.88
C LYS A 224 18.47 25.22 21.81
N PRO A 225 17.20 25.66 21.79
CA PRO A 225 16.31 25.52 20.62
C PRO A 225 17.00 25.97 19.33
N LEU A 226 16.61 25.40 18.19
CA LEU A 226 17.31 25.57 16.90
C LEU A 226 16.34 26.05 15.82
N ALA A 227 16.72 27.10 15.09
CA ALA A 227 16.07 27.51 13.85
C ALA A 227 17.14 27.58 12.74
N ALA A 228 17.32 26.46 12.05
CA ALA A 228 18.24 26.31 10.93
C ALA A 228 17.50 26.58 9.61
N LEU A 229 17.62 27.80 9.12
CA LEU A 229 16.94 28.33 7.93
C LEU A 229 17.98 28.48 6.81
N LEU A 230 18.41 27.33 6.29
CA LEU A 230 19.68 27.11 5.59
C LEU A 230 19.73 27.65 4.14
N THR A 231 18.61 28.16 3.64
CA THR A 231 18.49 28.79 2.31
C THR A 231 17.47 29.95 2.37
N PRO A 232 17.62 31.02 1.56
CA PRO A 232 16.65 32.12 1.53
C PRO A 232 15.25 31.68 1.09
N GLY A 233 15.17 30.74 0.15
CA GLY A 233 13.95 30.03 -0.26
C GLY A 233 14.08 28.53 0.00
N HIS A 234 13.47 27.71 -0.86
CA HIS A 234 13.55 26.24 -0.83
C HIS A 234 14.99 25.76 -1.12
N PHE A 235 15.32 24.51 -0.76
CA PHE A 235 16.58 23.88 -1.16
C PHE A 235 16.55 23.44 -2.64
N PRO A 236 17.70 23.32 -3.30
CA PRO A 236 17.81 22.58 -4.56
C PRO A 236 17.38 21.10 -4.44
N LEU A 237 16.99 20.52 -5.56
CA LEU A 237 16.73 19.08 -5.72
C LEU A 237 18.02 18.25 -5.46
N LYS A 238 17.91 17.11 -4.77
CA LYS A 238 19.00 16.14 -4.50
C LYS A 238 19.75 15.78 -5.78
N LEU A 239 19.03 15.56 -6.88
CA LEU A 239 19.60 15.12 -8.17
C LEU A 239 20.59 16.14 -8.79
N THR A 240 20.49 17.42 -8.43
CA THR A 240 21.44 18.45 -8.92
C THR A 240 22.84 18.31 -8.29
N GLY A 241 22.93 17.72 -7.10
CA GLY A 241 24.13 17.77 -6.26
C GLY A 241 24.40 19.14 -5.62
N GLU A 242 23.52 20.14 -5.81
CA GLU A 242 23.66 21.50 -5.26
C GLU A 242 23.00 21.65 -3.87
N ARG A 243 22.21 20.67 -3.42
CA ARG A 243 21.59 20.67 -2.08
C ARG A 243 22.71 20.64 -1.01
N PRO A 244 22.80 21.63 -0.10
CA PRO A 244 23.94 21.80 0.80
C PRO A 244 24.01 20.77 1.95
N ILE A 245 22.94 20.00 2.18
CA ILE A 245 22.80 19.00 3.24
C ILE A 245 21.75 17.95 2.83
N SER A 246 21.96 16.68 3.16
CA SER A 246 20.96 15.62 2.93
C SER A 246 19.80 15.68 3.94
N LEU A 247 18.63 15.17 3.58
CA LEU A 247 17.51 15.02 4.53
C LEU A 247 17.91 14.13 5.73
N LYS A 248 18.78 13.14 5.49
CA LYS A 248 19.41 12.32 6.53
C LYS A 248 20.19 13.16 7.55
N GLU A 249 21.10 14.02 7.11
CA GLU A 249 21.91 14.86 8.00
C GLU A 249 21.07 15.90 8.76
N MET A 250 19.99 16.41 8.16
CA MET A 250 19.02 17.27 8.87
C MET A 250 18.27 16.50 9.95
N THR A 251 17.84 15.26 9.65
CA THR A 251 17.19 14.36 10.61
C THR A 251 18.11 14.02 11.79
N GLU A 252 19.39 13.74 11.53
CA GLU A 252 20.38 13.40 12.56
C GLU A 252 20.69 14.58 13.51
N GLU A 253 20.79 15.81 13.01
CA GLU A 253 20.88 17.00 13.87
C GLU A 253 19.58 17.21 14.65
N ALA A 254 18.41 17.08 14.03
CA ALA A 254 17.13 17.30 14.72
C ALA A 254 16.91 16.33 15.89
N ILE A 255 17.18 15.03 15.68
CA ILE A 255 17.12 14.00 16.73
C ILE A 255 18.12 14.32 17.85
N THR A 256 19.37 14.63 17.49
CA THR A 256 20.44 14.99 18.45
C THR A 256 20.04 16.20 19.30
N ARG A 257 19.48 17.23 18.66
CA ARG A 257 19.08 18.49 19.28
C ARG A 257 17.90 18.30 20.22
N LEU A 258 16.86 17.57 19.79
CA LEU A 258 15.70 17.26 20.62
C LEU A 258 16.07 16.41 21.83
N ASP A 259 16.96 15.42 21.71
CA ASP A 259 17.39 14.61 22.86
C ASP A 259 18.17 15.40 23.93
N MET A 260 18.95 16.42 23.53
CA MET A 260 19.57 17.34 24.50
C MET A 260 18.54 18.22 25.21
N LEU A 261 17.59 18.79 24.47
CA LEU A 261 16.65 19.80 24.97
C LEU A 261 15.45 19.21 25.72
N ARG A 262 15.03 18.00 25.35
CA ARG A 262 13.73 17.41 25.68
C ARG A 262 13.90 15.93 26.08
N PRO A 263 14.74 15.61 27.09
CA PRO A 263 15.09 14.22 27.43
C PRO A 263 13.90 13.37 27.90
N LYS A 264 12.78 14.00 28.31
CA LYS A 264 11.50 13.32 28.58
C LYS A 264 10.97 12.55 27.37
N GLY A 265 11.14 13.10 26.16
CA GLY A 265 10.43 12.71 24.95
C GLY A 265 10.11 13.91 24.06
N TRP A 266 9.78 13.65 22.80
CA TRP A 266 9.55 14.67 21.75
C TRP A 266 8.84 14.07 20.53
N VAL A 267 8.18 14.93 19.75
CA VAL A 267 7.65 14.59 18.41
C VAL A 267 8.46 15.34 17.36
N LEU A 268 8.81 14.64 16.28
CA LEU A 268 9.56 15.16 15.13
C LEU A 268 8.80 14.79 13.85
N MET A 269 8.49 15.78 13.02
CA MET A 269 8.01 15.57 11.64
C MET A 269 9.16 15.84 10.66
N VAL A 270 9.35 14.95 9.69
CA VAL A 270 10.40 15.03 8.66
C VAL A 270 9.77 14.88 7.27
N GLU A 271 9.90 15.90 6.43
CA GLU A 271 9.24 15.97 5.12
C GLU A 271 10.23 15.78 3.95
N GLY A 272 10.04 14.71 3.18
CA GLY A 272 10.65 14.48 1.87
C GLY A 272 9.94 15.26 0.77
N SER A 273 9.84 16.58 0.95
CA SER A 273 8.92 17.49 0.25
C SER A 273 9.03 17.49 -1.27
N GLN A 274 10.24 17.34 -1.83
CA GLN A 274 10.43 17.55 -3.27
C GLN A 274 10.05 16.31 -4.12
N ILE A 275 9.60 15.21 -3.52
CA ILE A 275 9.09 14.04 -4.25
C ILE A 275 7.85 14.42 -5.08
N ASP A 276 6.89 15.13 -4.46
CA ASP A 276 5.71 15.70 -5.11
C ASP A 276 6.08 16.61 -6.28
N TRP A 277 7.06 17.50 -6.09
CA TRP A 277 7.51 18.45 -7.10
C TRP A 277 8.08 17.74 -8.33
N CYS A 278 8.87 16.67 -8.12
CA CYS A 278 9.29 15.78 -9.20
C CYS A 278 8.09 15.10 -9.90
N GLY A 279 7.05 14.74 -9.14
CA GLY A 279 5.78 14.24 -9.64
C GLY A 279 5.00 15.27 -10.46
N HIS A 280 5.05 16.56 -10.09
CA HIS A 280 4.43 17.63 -10.86
C HIS A 280 5.16 17.94 -12.16
N ASP A 281 6.50 18.05 -12.14
CA ASP A 281 7.31 18.18 -13.36
C ASP A 281 7.31 16.90 -14.21
N LEU A 282 6.81 15.79 -13.65
CA LEU A 282 6.83 14.45 -14.23
C LEU A 282 8.28 14.03 -14.58
N ASP A 283 9.22 14.36 -13.69
CA ASP A 283 10.62 13.93 -13.74
C ASP A 283 10.82 12.68 -12.88
N ALA A 284 10.92 11.53 -13.55
CA ALA A 284 11.06 10.24 -12.88
C ALA A 284 12.48 9.98 -12.33
N ALA A 285 13.49 10.74 -12.77
CA ALA A 285 14.84 10.66 -12.22
C ALA A 285 14.91 11.42 -10.89
N CYS A 286 14.33 12.62 -10.88
CA CYS A 286 14.10 13.47 -9.72
C CYS A 286 13.32 12.68 -8.65
N ALA A 287 12.17 12.11 -9.02
CA ALA A 287 11.27 11.40 -8.10
C ALA A 287 11.97 10.24 -7.37
N VAL A 288 12.74 9.42 -8.11
CA VAL A 288 13.55 8.34 -7.55
C VAL A 288 14.66 8.90 -6.64
N SER A 289 15.33 9.98 -7.04
CA SER A 289 16.41 10.59 -6.26
C SER A 289 15.95 11.19 -4.93
N GLU A 290 14.77 11.81 -4.88
CA GLU A 290 14.20 12.36 -3.64
C GLU A 290 13.66 11.26 -2.73
N THR A 291 13.01 10.23 -3.29
CA THR A 291 12.55 9.04 -2.54
C THR A 291 13.72 8.33 -1.85
N LEU A 292 14.91 8.33 -2.47
CA LEU A 292 16.13 7.77 -1.87
C LEU A 292 16.77 8.67 -0.79
N ASP A 293 16.68 10.01 -0.89
CA ASP A 293 17.12 10.92 0.20
C ASP A 293 16.22 10.78 1.44
N LEU A 294 14.93 10.51 1.24
CA LEU A 294 13.99 10.16 2.30
C LEU A 294 14.31 8.80 2.92
N ASP A 295 14.61 7.77 2.13
CA ASP A 295 14.97 6.46 2.67
C ASP A 295 16.30 6.46 3.44
N GLU A 296 17.30 7.24 2.98
CA GLU A 296 18.54 7.50 3.73
C GLU A 296 18.25 8.12 5.11
N ALA A 297 17.23 8.97 5.22
CA ALA A 297 16.79 9.58 6.48
C ALA A 297 15.98 8.62 7.37
N VAL A 298 15.08 7.82 6.79
CA VAL A 298 14.37 6.75 7.52
C VAL A 298 15.39 5.75 8.09
N GLY A 299 16.42 5.39 7.32
CA GLY A 299 17.51 4.53 7.76
C GLY A 299 18.26 5.06 8.98
N SER A 300 18.52 6.38 9.08
CA SER A 300 19.15 6.95 10.28
C SER A 300 18.22 6.94 11.50
N ALA A 301 16.93 7.22 11.30
CA ALA A 301 15.93 7.14 12.37
C ALA A 301 15.69 5.70 12.87
N LEU A 302 15.72 4.69 12.00
CA LEU A 302 15.62 3.28 12.38
C LEU A 302 16.87 2.80 13.14
N ASN A 303 18.06 3.28 12.76
CA ASN A 303 19.27 3.01 13.55
C ASN A 303 19.17 3.63 14.96
N TYR A 304 18.61 4.84 15.08
CA TYR A 304 18.37 5.49 16.36
C TYR A 304 17.27 4.79 17.20
N SER A 305 16.17 4.34 16.59
CA SER A 305 15.05 3.74 17.32
C SER A 305 15.32 2.31 17.77
N ARG A 306 16.06 1.51 16.98
CA ARG A 306 16.35 0.09 17.27
C ARG A 306 17.29 -0.13 18.46
N GLU A 307 17.95 0.92 18.96
CA GLU A 307 18.68 0.90 20.24
C GLU A 307 17.79 1.21 21.47
N ARG A 308 16.46 1.36 21.29
CA ARG A 308 15.53 1.94 22.28
C ARG A 308 14.22 1.16 22.39
N ASP A 309 13.53 1.28 23.54
CA ASP A 309 12.19 0.74 23.78
C ASP A 309 11.09 1.84 23.84
N ASP A 310 11.46 3.10 23.63
CA ASP A 310 10.60 4.28 23.85
C ASP A 310 10.38 5.15 22.60
N THR A 311 10.76 4.66 21.42
CA THR A 311 10.77 5.43 20.16
C THR A 311 9.96 4.73 19.07
N LEU A 312 9.02 5.46 18.48
CA LEU A 312 8.18 5.07 17.36
C LEU A 312 8.66 5.80 16.10
N VAL A 313 8.84 5.05 15.01
CA VAL A 313 9.11 5.57 13.66
C VAL A 313 7.91 5.24 12.78
N VAL A 314 7.44 6.22 12.02
CA VAL A 314 6.32 6.11 11.09
C VAL A 314 6.74 6.73 9.76
N VAL A 315 6.41 6.08 8.65
CA VAL A 315 6.60 6.59 7.29
C VAL A 315 5.25 6.54 6.59
N THR A 316 4.83 7.65 6.00
CA THR A 316 3.64 7.78 5.16
C THR A 316 3.92 8.72 4.00
N ALA A 317 2.98 8.80 3.06
CA ALA A 317 2.79 10.00 2.24
C ALA A 317 1.51 10.71 2.66
N ASP A 318 1.30 11.90 2.11
CA ASP A 318 0.09 12.70 2.19
C ASP A 318 -0.82 12.51 0.95
N HIS A 319 -0.25 12.28 -0.23
CA HIS A 319 -0.92 11.84 -1.47
C HIS A 319 0.03 11.05 -2.39
N GLU A 320 -0.42 10.70 -3.61
CA GLU A 320 0.45 10.29 -4.71
C GLU A 320 0.36 11.35 -5.81
N THR A 321 1.47 11.70 -6.47
CA THR A 321 1.46 12.73 -7.52
C THR A 321 1.83 12.16 -8.89
N GLY A 322 1.14 12.62 -9.95
CA GLY A 322 1.44 12.34 -11.35
C GLY A 322 0.93 10.99 -11.87
N GLY A 323 0.68 10.01 -11.01
CA GLY A 323 0.31 8.65 -11.40
C GLY A 323 1.50 7.88 -11.98
N LEU A 324 2.58 7.77 -11.21
CA LEU A 324 3.82 7.11 -11.62
C LEU A 324 3.56 5.63 -11.94
N ALA A 325 4.11 5.17 -13.06
CA ALA A 325 3.96 3.80 -13.56
C ALA A 325 5.32 3.16 -13.87
N VAL A 326 5.52 1.93 -13.42
CA VAL A 326 6.78 1.18 -13.52
C VAL A 326 6.64 0.02 -14.50
N ILE A 327 7.29 0.10 -15.66
CA ILE A 327 7.36 -0.99 -16.65
C ILE A 327 8.83 -1.32 -17.02
N THR A 328 9.06 -2.15 -18.05
CA THR A 328 10.40 -2.33 -18.66
C THR A 328 10.49 -1.68 -20.02
N SER A 329 11.72 -1.45 -20.49
CA SER A 329 11.99 -1.00 -21.86
C SER A 329 11.44 -1.97 -22.92
N GLU A 330 11.47 -3.28 -22.66
CA GLU A 330 10.84 -4.32 -23.49
C GLU A 330 9.33 -4.07 -23.66
N ARG A 331 8.61 -3.80 -22.56
CA ARG A 331 7.16 -3.54 -22.59
C ARG A 331 6.83 -2.16 -23.16
N ALA A 332 7.72 -1.17 -22.96
CA ALA A 332 7.57 0.18 -23.49
C ALA A 332 7.77 0.25 -25.01
N ALA A 333 8.71 -0.53 -25.56
CA ALA A 333 9.20 -0.39 -26.93
C ALA A 333 8.10 -0.39 -28.03
N PRO A 334 7.09 -1.30 -28.04
CA PRO A 334 6.05 -1.29 -29.08
C PRO A 334 5.20 -0.01 -29.08
N PHE A 335 4.97 0.56 -27.90
CA PHE A 335 4.23 1.82 -27.75
C PHE A 335 5.10 3.01 -28.17
N VAL A 336 6.39 3.03 -27.77
CA VAL A 336 7.36 4.07 -28.18
C VAL A 336 7.53 4.08 -29.69
N GLU A 337 7.71 2.92 -30.33
CA GLU A 337 7.80 2.78 -31.79
C GLU A 337 6.53 3.32 -32.46
N LYS A 338 5.34 2.90 -31.99
CA LYS A 338 4.06 3.29 -32.58
C LYS A 338 3.79 4.80 -32.53
N LEU A 339 4.18 5.45 -31.44
CA LEU A 339 4.06 6.91 -31.31
C LEU A 339 5.14 7.66 -32.12
N GLY A 340 6.24 6.98 -32.43
CA GLY A 340 7.22 7.37 -33.45
C GLY A 340 8.64 7.60 -32.93
N GLY A 341 9.05 6.91 -31.86
CA GLY A 341 10.39 6.97 -31.27
C GLY A 341 10.53 8.02 -30.16
N LYS A 342 11.47 7.80 -29.23
CA LYS A 342 11.70 8.69 -28.07
C LYS A 342 11.92 10.15 -28.46
N GLU A 343 12.77 10.42 -29.45
CA GLU A 343 13.02 11.77 -29.99
C GLU A 343 11.72 12.51 -30.41
N LYS A 344 10.74 11.78 -30.96
CA LYS A 344 9.46 12.36 -31.37
C LYS A 344 8.49 12.49 -30.21
N LEU A 345 8.53 11.58 -29.23
CA LEU A 345 7.79 11.72 -27.98
C LEU A 345 8.25 12.98 -27.25
N GLU A 346 9.56 13.11 -27.03
CA GLU A 346 10.21 14.29 -26.46
C GLU A 346 9.76 15.55 -27.22
N LYS A 347 9.97 15.63 -28.54
CA LYS A 347 9.56 16.80 -29.36
C LYS A 347 8.05 17.07 -29.43
N ALA A 348 7.19 16.08 -29.17
CA ALA A 348 5.74 16.28 -29.12
C ALA A 348 5.27 16.78 -27.75
N MET A 349 6.12 16.67 -26.72
CA MET A 349 5.86 17.11 -25.35
C MET A 349 6.83 18.21 -24.90
N ASP A 350 7.73 18.64 -25.78
CA ASP A 350 8.73 19.66 -25.52
C ASP A 350 8.09 21.04 -25.44
N LEU A 351 8.49 21.72 -24.39
CA LEU A 351 8.05 23.05 -24.02
C LEU A 351 8.96 24.00 -24.79
N LYS A 352 8.39 24.86 -25.64
CA LYS A 352 9.11 25.63 -26.68
C LYS A 352 10.33 26.45 -26.20
N GLU A 353 10.47 26.67 -24.90
CA GLU A 353 11.55 27.41 -24.25
C GLU A 353 12.06 26.71 -22.95
N GLY A 354 11.79 25.40 -22.79
CA GLY A 354 11.92 24.68 -21.52
C GLY A 354 12.88 23.48 -21.51
N GLY A 355 12.80 22.55 -22.48
CA GLY A 355 13.57 21.31 -22.44
C GLY A 355 13.07 20.33 -21.36
N ALA A 356 11.81 19.90 -21.47
CA ALA A 356 11.11 19.14 -20.44
C ALA A 356 11.77 17.77 -20.10
N PRO A 357 11.57 17.25 -18.88
CA PRO A 357 11.99 15.89 -18.53
C PRO A 357 11.41 14.83 -19.49
N PRO A 358 12.14 13.74 -19.81
CA PRO A 358 11.66 12.73 -20.76
C PRO A 358 10.28 12.16 -20.40
N ALA A 359 9.42 11.94 -21.40
CA ALA A 359 8.11 11.34 -21.20
C ALA A 359 8.15 9.85 -20.80
N VAL A 360 9.30 9.20 -21.01
CA VAL A 360 9.62 7.83 -20.60
C VAL A 360 11.09 7.77 -20.21
N TYR A 361 11.38 7.59 -18.92
CA TYR A 361 12.75 7.58 -18.38
C TYR A 361 13.24 6.15 -18.15
N ASP A 362 14.43 5.80 -18.62
CA ASP A 362 14.99 4.44 -18.48
C ASP A 362 16.03 4.40 -17.36
N VAL A 363 15.87 3.46 -16.43
CA VAL A 363 16.76 3.21 -15.29
C VAL A 363 17.32 1.80 -15.39
N SER A 364 18.65 1.66 -15.42
CA SER A 364 19.31 0.36 -15.32
C SER A 364 19.25 -0.15 -13.88
N ILE A 365 18.76 -1.38 -13.67
CA ILE A 365 18.68 -2.00 -12.34
C ILE A 365 20.04 -2.62 -11.97
N PRO A 366 20.59 -2.35 -10.77
CA PRO A 366 21.80 -3.04 -10.28
C PRO A 366 21.59 -4.56 -10.21
N ASN A 367 22.54 -5.34 -10.73
CA ASN A 367 22.52 -6.82 -10.74
C ASN A 367 23.58 -7.44 -9.79
N ASP A 368 24.12 -6.62 -8.88
CA ASP A 368 25.21 -6.93 -7.94
C ASP A 368 24.79 -6.75 -6.47
N LYS A 369 23.49 -6.54 -6.22
CA LYS A 369 22.87 -6.32 -4.91
C LYS A 369 21.86 -7.45 -4.57
N THR A 370 20.82 -7.15 -3.79
CA THR A 370 19.86 -8.11 -3.23
C THR A 370 19.02 -8.82 -4.29
N TRP A 371 18.63 -8.10 -5.36
CA TRP A 371 17.91 -8.70 -6.48
C TRP A 371 18.85 -8.99 -7.65
N THR A 372 18.97 -10.27 -7.98
CA THR A 372 19.77 -10.76 -9.10
C THR A 372 18.88 -11.28 -10.23
N TRP A 373 19.33 -11.06 -11.45
CA TRP A 373 18.60 -11.27 -12.70
C TRP A 373 19.45 -12.13 -13.65
N GLU A 374 18.80 -13.00 -14.43
CA GLU A 374 19.50 -13.81 -15.44
C GLU A 374 20.17 -12.95 -16.52
N GLU A 375 19.57 -11.80 -16.86
CA GLU A 375 20.09 -10.80 -17.80
C GLU A 375 19.88 -9.39 -17.22
N PRO A 376 20.75 -8.39 -17.51
CA PRO A 376 20.62 -7.02 -17.01
C PRO A 376 19.28 -6.37 -17.38
N GLN A 377 18.60 -5.79 -16.38
CA GLN A 377 17.26 -5.22 -16.55
C GLN A 377 17.28 -3.71 -16.71
N ILE A 378 16.38 -3.20 -17.55
CA ILE A 378 16.09 -1.77 -17.70
C ILE A 378 14.62 -1.54 -17.36
N MET A 379 14.40 -0.87 -16.24
CA MET A 379 13.11 -0.30 -15.85
C MET A 379 12.83 0.93 -16.72
N SER A 380 11.60 1.09 -17.18
CA SER A 380 11.14 2.31 -17.85
C SER A 380 9.99 2.90 -17.03
N LEU A 381 10.19 4.13 -16.56
CA LEU A 381 9.25 4.91 -15.77
C LEU A 381 8.45 5.83 -16.69
N GLY A 382 7.17 6.01 -16.40
CA GLY A 382 6.26 6.94 -17.08
C GLY A 382 5.07 7.29 -16.21
N TRP A 383 4.12 8.05 -16.75
CA TRP A 383 3.13 8.77 -15.93
C TRP A 383 1.69 8.60 -16.42
N GLY A 384 0.72 8.91 -15.57
CA GLY A 384 -0.71 8.82 -15.86
C GLY A 384 -1.11 9.66 -17.08
N TYR A 385 -2.05 9.13 -17.88
CA TYR A 385 -2.41 9.72 -19.17
C TYR A 385 -2.74 11.22 -19.11
N LEU A 386 -3.56 11.68 -18.16
CA LEU A 386 -3.99 13.07 -18.08
C LEU A 386 -2.91 14.01 -17.58
N SER A 387 -2.12 13.60 -16.57
CA SER A 387 -0.94 14.33 -16.08
C SER A 387 0.05 14.56 -17.22
N GLN A 388 0.40 13.49 -17.94
CA GLN A 388 1.35 13.56 -19.05
C GLN A 388 0.76 14.38 -20.21
N ALA A 389 -0.51 14.15 -20.59
CA ALA A 389 -1.16 14.81 -21.71
C ALA A 389 -1.44 16.32 -21.49
N SER A 390 -1.31 16.84 -20.26
CA SER A 390 -1.46 18.26 -19.97
C SER A 390 -0.17 19.08 -20.19
N ARG A 391 1.02 18.45 -20.26
CA ARG A 391 2.31 19.14 -20.53
C ARG A 391 2.27 20.17 -21.67
N PRO A 392 1.66 19.90 -22.85
CA PRO A 392 1.58 20.88 -23.95
C PRO A 392 0.72 22.13 -23.66
N LEU A 393 0.04 22.19 -22.51
CA LEU A 393 -0.79 23.31 -22.06
C LEU A 393 -0.06 24.26 -21.10
N TRP A 394 1.24 24.06 -20.91
CA TRP A 394 2.18 24.91 -20.16
C TRP A 394 1.91 26.41 -20.36
N ASP A 395 1.55 27.09 -19.27
CA ASP A 395 1.16 28.50 -19.29
C ASP A 395 2.35 29.47 -19.38
N SER A 396 2.07 30.77 -19.45
CA SER A 396 3.09 31.82 -19.44
C SER A 396 3.83 31.98 -18.12
N GLU A 397 3.36 31.33 -17.04
CA GLU A 397 3.97 31.31 -15.71
C GLU A 397 4.74 29.99 -15.47
N LYS A 398 4.89 29.17 -16.51
CA LYS A 398 5.61 27.89 -16.55
C LYS A 398 4.98 26.74 -15.77
N ARG A 399 3.65 26.66 -15.72
CA ARG A 399 2.91 25.56 -15.06
C ARG A 399 2.07 24.75 -16.02
N PHE A 400 1.90 23.47 -15.71
CA PHE A 400 0.97 22.55 -16.35
C PHE A 400 0.29 21.67 -15.29
N TYR A 401 -0.77 20.96 -15.67
CA TYR A 401 -1.61 20.20 -14.73
C TYR A 401 -1.20 18.73 -14.68
N ALA A 402 -0.03 18.43 -14.11
CA ALA A 402 0.10 17.20 -13.35
C ALA A 402 -0.79 17.30 -12.10
N ALA A 403 -1.32 16.17 -11.64
CA ALA A 403 -2.32 16.13 -10.57
C ALA A 403 -1.92 15.14 -9.48
N HIS A 404 -2.32 15.42 -8.25
CA HIS A 404 -2.37 14.40 -7.21
C HIS A 404 -3.43 13.36 -7.61
N THR A 405 -3.15 12.09 -7.36
CA THR A 405 -4.03 10.96 -7.64
C THR A 405 -4.60 10.41 -6.35
N ILE A 406 -5.76 9.78 -6.41
CA ILE A 406 -6.49 9.30 -5.23
C ILE A 406 -6.03 7.89 -4.79
N THR A 407 -4.92 7.41 -5.38
CA THR A 407 -4.25 6.13 -5.10
C THR A 407 -3.93 6.01 -3.60
N LEU A 408 -4.18 4.84 -3.01
CA LEU A 408 -3.86 4.60 -1.60
C LEU A 408 -2.36 4.77 -1.34
N VAL A 409 -2.02 5.52 -0.29
CA VAL A 409 -0.64 5.69 0.18
C VAL A 409 -0.33 4.65 1.26
N GLY A 410 0.92 4.21 1.32
CA GLY A 410 1.38 3.24 2.31
C GLY A 410 1.72 3.87 3.65
N VAL A 411 1.45 3.16 4.73
CA VAL A 411 1.87 3.50 6.10
C VAL A 411 2.80 2.37 6.58
N MET A 412 4.00 2.72 7.01
CA MET A 412 5.01 1.77 7.53
C MET A 412 5.43 2.23 8.92
N ALA A 413 5.41 1.34 9.91
CA ALA A 413 5.63 1.71 11.32
C ALA A 413 6.50 0.70 12.10
N GLU A 414 7.32 1.21 13.02
CA GLU A 414 8.17 0.42 13.91
C GLU A 414 8.28 1.06 15.29
N GLY A 415 8.12 0.28 16.36
CA GLY A 415 8.21 0.75 17.75
C GLY A 415 6.85 0.84 18.46
N PRO A 416 6.81 1.42 19.68
CA PRO A 416 5.61 1.39 20.53
C PRO A 416 4.44 2.17 19.89
N GLY A 417 3.34 1.48 19.59
CA GLY A 417 2.16 2.07 18.93
C GLY A 417 2.00 1.70 17.45
N ALA A 418 3.02 1.14 16.81
CA ALA A 418 3.04 0.87 15.36
C ALA A 418 1.85 0.02 14.87
N GLU A 419 1.54 -1.09 15.57
CA GLU A 419 0.40 -1.98 15.30
C GLU A 419 -0.94 -1.22 15.19
N ALA A 420 -1.14 -0.15 15.96
CA ALA A 420 -2.38 0.62 15.99
C ALA A 420 -2.49 1.64 14.84
N LEU A 421 -1.37 2.16 14.34
CA LEU A 421 -1.33 3.14 13.26
C LEU A 421 -1.66 2.50 11.90
N VAL A 422 -1.09 1.34 11.61
CA VAL A 422 -1.21 0.69 10.29
C VAL A 422 -2.59 0.10 10.02
N GLN A 423 -3.39 -0.10 11.07
CA GLN A 423 -4.81 -0.48 10.97
C GLN A 423 -5.72 0.69 10.59
N MET A 424 -5.22 1.94 10.57
CA MET A 424 -6.00 3.11 10.20
C MET A 424 -6.19 3.16 8.68
N LYS A 425 -7.44 3.34 8.25
CA LYS A 425 -7.83 3.28 6.83
C LYS A 425 -7.82 4.63 6.10
N ASP A 426 -7.67 5.71 6.85
CA ASP A 426 -7.73 7.09 6.38
C ASP A 426 -6.73 7.98 7.16
N ASN A 427 -6.16 9.00 6.51
CA ASN A 427 -5.14 9.88 7.10
C ASN A 427 -5.63 10.64 8.36
N ALA A 428 -6.92 10.96 8.47
CA ALA A 428 -7.46 11.61 9.67
C ALA A 428 -7.53 10.65 10.88
N ASP A 429 -7.86 9.37 10.67
CA ASP A 429 -7.77 8.36 11.73
C ASP A 429 -6.32 8.06 12.12
N LEU A 430 -5.38 8.13 11.18
CA LEU A 430 -3.94 8.02 11.44
C LEU A 430 -3.44 9.17 12.32
N GLY A 431 -3.73 10.42 11.96
CA GLY A 431 -3.37 11.61 12.76
C GLY A 431 -3.99 11.61 14.15
N LYS A 432 -5.26 11.17 14.25
CA LYS A 432 -5.95 11.00 15.54
C LYS A 432 -5.25 9.96 16.43
N THR A 433 -4.84 8.83 15.86
CA THR A 433 -4.13 7.78 16.60
C THR A 433 -2.72 8.23 17.02
N LEU A 434 -2.02 9.03 16.21
CA LEU A 434 -0.76 9.67 16.59
C LEU A 434 -0.94 10.58 17.83
N LYS A 435 -1.98 11.43 17.86
CA LYS A 435 -2.29 12.27 19.02
C LYS A 435 -2.64 11.45 20.27
N SER A 436 -3.41 10.36 20.13
CA SER A 436 -3.73 9.47 21.25
C SER A 436 -2.52 8.66 21.75
N LEU A 437 -1.51 8.41 20.92
CA LEU A 437 -0.23 7.83 21.34
C LEU A 437 0.63 8.83 22.13
N VAL A 438 0.62 10.12 21.76
CA VAL A 438 1.26 11.21 22.52
C VAL A 438 0.65 11.36 23.92
N ALA A 439 -0.68 11.33 24.03
CA ALA A 439 -1.40 11.37 25.31
C ALA A 439 -1.24 10.09 26.15
N GLY A 440 -0.73 9.00 25.56
CA GLY A 440 -0.58 7.70 26.22
C GLY A 440 -1.87 6.88 26.35
N ASP A 441 -2.95 7.26 25.67
CA ASP A 441 -4.27 6.61 25.74
C ASP A 441 -4.33 5.26 25.00
N VAL A 442 -3.41 4.99 24.06
CA VAL A 442 -3.41 3.79 23.22
C VAL A 442 -2.43 2.73 23.74
N GLY A 443 -2.95 1.70 24.41
CA GLY A 443 -2.22 0.46 24.67
C GLY A 443 -2.22 -0.46 23.44
N THR A 444 -1.07 -1.03 23.05
CA THR A 444 -1.03 -1.88 21.86
C THR A 444 -1.61 -3.28 22.10
N PRO A 445 -2.37 -3.85 21.14
CA PRO A 445 -2.86 -5.23 21.23
C PRO A 445 -1.74 -6.21 20.83
N ARG A 446 -0.81 -6.49 21.77
CA ARG A 446 0.34 -7.38 21.54
C ARG A 446 -0.07 -8.66 20.80
N ALA A 447 0.49 -8.87 19.60
CA ALA A 447 0.31 -10.10 18.84
C ALA A 447 0.62 -11.34 19.70
N LYS A 448 -0.33 -12.29 19.76
CA LYS A 448 -0.09 -13.60 20.37
C LYS A 448 0.72 -14.47 19.42
N GLU A 449 1.62 -15.28 19.97
CA GLU A 449 2.14 -16.45 19.25
C GLU A 449 0.95 -17.32 18.85
N SER A 450 0.71 -17.43 17.54
CA SER A 450 -0.40 -18.21 16.99
C SER A 450 0.10 -19.58 16.56
N THR A 451 -0.66 -20.61 16.94
CA THR A 451 -0.40 -21.99 16.52
C THR A 451 -0.41 -22.12 15.00
N LYS A 452 0.34 -23.09 14.46
CA LYS A 452 0.27 -23.45 13.04
C LYS A 452 -1.20 -23.67 12.62
N PRO A 453 -1.71 -23.01 11.57
CA PRO A 453 -3.08 -23.19 11.13
C PRO A 453 -3.30 -24.62 10.61
N LYS A 454 -4.52 -25.13 10.76
CA LYS A 454 -4.95 -26.41 10.21
C LYS A 454 -5.38 -26.27 8.75
N ASN A 455 -6.04 -25.17 8.40
CA ASN A 455 -6.54 -24.90 7.06
C ASN A 455 -5.95 -23.60 6.51
N VAL A 456 -5.80 -23.50 5.20
CA VAL A 456 -5.31 -22.28 4.53
C VAL A 456 -6.20 -21.94 3.34
N ILE A 457 -6.57 -20.66 3.25
CA ILE A 457 -7.25 -20.03 2.12
C ILE A 457 -6.30 -18.98 1.54
N LEU A 458 -5.88 -19.14 0.29
CA LEU A 458 -5.13 -18.16 -0.47
C LEU A 458 -6.04 -17.54 -1.54
N MET A 459 -6.20 -16.23 -1.53
CA MET A 459 -7.00 -15.49 -2.49
C MET A 459 -6.12 -14.58 -3.34
N VAL A 460 -6.27 -14.66 -4.66
CA VAL A 460 -5.46 -13.93 -5.65
C VAL A 460 -6.37 -13.11 -6.56
N ALA A 461 -6.27 -11.78 -6.50
CA ALA A 461 -6.94 -10.89 -7.44
C ALA A 461 -5.98 -10.51 -8.57
N ASP A 462 -5.86 -11.37 -9.60
CA ASP A 462 -4.95 -11.20 -10.76
C ASP A 462 -5.00 -9.76 -11.30
N GLY A 463 -3.87 -9.05 -11.22
CA GLY A 463 -3.73 -7.65 -11.64
C GLY A 463 -4.11 -6.55 -10.62
N LEU A 464 -4.47 -6.85 -9.37
CA LEU A 464 -4.94 -5.83 -8.40
C LEU A 464 -3.81 -5.04 -7.71
N GLY A 465 -3.62 -3.79 -8.14
CA GLY A 465 -2.80 -2.79 -7.45
C GLY A 465 -3.53 -1.78 -6.55
N HIS A 466 -2.74 -0.90 -5.93
CA HIS A 466 -3.19 0.16 -5.01
C HIS A 466 -4.20 1.14 -5.63
N SER A 467 -4.05 1.48 -6.91
CA SER A 467 -4.99 2.32 -7.66
C SER A 467 -6.37 1.65 -7.82
N GLY A 468 -6.40 0.33 -8.00
CA GLY A 468 -7.63 -0.45 -8.10
C GLY A 468 -8.37 -0.48 -6.75
N LEU A 469 -7.64 -0.69 -5.65
CA LEU A 469 -8.19 -0.60 -4.30
C LEU A 469 -8.75 0.79 -3.97
N ALA A 470 -8.04 1.86 -4.35
CA ALA A 470 -8.53 3.23 -4.20
C ALA A 470 -9.85 3.42 -4.97
N ALA A 471 -9.85 3.14 -6.27
CA ALA A 471 -11.03 3.35 -7.12
C ALA A 471 -12.25 2.56 -6.63
N ALA A 472 -12.05 1.30 -6.21
CA ALA A 472 -13.11 0.49 -5.61
C ALA A 472 -13.56 1.02 -4.24
N THR A 473 -12.65 1.54 -3.41
CA THR A 473 -13.01 2.19 -2.13
C THR A 473 -13.90 3.41 -2.35
N TYR A 474 -13.58 4.30 -3.30
CA TYR A 474 -14.39 5.50 -3.55
C TYR A 474 -15.74 5.20 -4.24
N VAL A 475 -15.80 4.23 -5.15
CA VAL A 475 -17.04 3.93 -5.91
C VAL A 475 -17.96 2.93 -5.19
N HIS A 476 -17.41 1.92 -4.51
CA HIS A 476 -18.21 0.94 -3.77
C HIS A 476 -18.41 1.35 -2.30
N GLY A 477 -17.33 1.76 -1.64
CA GLY A 477 -17.21 1.92 -0.20
C GLY A 477 -16.10 1.05 0.39
N GLU A 478 -15.98 1.07 1.71
CA GLU A 478 -15.06 0.24 2.50
C GLU A 478 -15.05 -1.25 2.10
N LEU A 479 -13.88 -1.74 1.67
CA LEU A 479 -13.65 -3.11 1.22
C LEU A 479 -13.32 -4.07 2.38
N LYS A 480 -13.81 -5.30 2.32
CA LYS A 480 -13.61 -6.37 3.31
C LYS A 480 -12.17 -6.88 3.38
N LEU A 481 -11.44 -6.90 2.27
CA LEU A 481 -10.00 -7.16 2.28
C LEU A 481 -9.23 -6.11 3.11
N ARG A 482 -9.68 -4.85 3.14
CA ARG A 482 -9.11 -3.79 4.00
C ARG A 482 -9.59 -3.87 5.46
N GLU A 483 -10.37 -4.87 5.85
CA GLU A 483 -10.71 -5.15 7.27
C GLU A 483 -9.77 -6.21 7.91
N LEU A 484 -8.85 -6.79 7.13
CA LEU A 484 -7.89 -7.77 7.65
C LEU A 484 -6.69 -7.03 8.30
N PRO A 485 -6.25 -7.42 9.51
CA PRO A 485 -5.40 -6.56 10.35
C PRO A 485 -3.91 -6.58 9.97
N HIS A 486 -3.38 -7.69 9.45
CA HIS A 486 -2.01 -7.77 8.98
C HIS A 486 -1.98 -7.40 7.50
N GLN A 487 -1.17 -6.41 7.11
CA GLN A 487 -1.02 -5.98 5.71
C GLN A 487 0.46 -5.98 5.32
N GLY A 488 0.72 -6.05 4.03
CA GLY A 488 2.07 -6.04 3.48
C GLY A 488 2.11 -5.65 2.00
N PHE A 489 3.32 -5.48 1.47
CA PHE A 489 3.55 -5.17 0.05
C PHE A 489 4.49 -6.19 -0.58
N VAL A 490 4.19 -6.62 -1.81
CA VAL A 490 4.81 -7.80 -2.44
C VAL A 490 5.48 -7.47 -3.76
N SER A 491 6.73 -7.90 -3.96
CA SER A 491 7.48 -7.70 -5.23
C SER A 491 7.33 -8.86 -6.22
N THR A 492 6.91 -8.54 -7.44
CA THR A 492 6.22 -9.45 -8.38
C THR A 492 7.08 -9.88 -9.58
N HIS A 493 8.41 -9.73 -9.48
CA HIS A 493 9.29 -9.92 -10.62
C HIS A 493 9.70 -11.38 -10.89
N GLY A 494 10.16 -11.64 -12.12
CA GLY A 494 10.66 -12.94 -12.56
C GLY A 494 12.16 -13.15 -12.32
N THR A 495 12.68 -14.24 -12.86
CA THR A 495 14.14 -14.49 -12.98
C THR A 495 14.74 -13.86 -14.23
N ASP A 496 13.99 -13.84 -15.33
CA ASP A 496 14.41 -13.29 -16.63
C ASP A 496 13.98 -11.83 -16.86
N ARG A 497 12.99 -11.33 -16.11
CA ARG A 497 12.46 -9.97 -16.31
C ARG A 497 11.83 -9.34 -15.07
N LEU A 498 11.91 -8.00 -15.02
CA LEU A 498 11.20 -7.16 -14.05
C LEU A 498 9.66 -7.26 -14.20
N VAL A 499 9.10 -6.94 -15.38
CA VAL A 499 7.65 -7.04 -15.64
C VAL A 499 7.29 -8.44 -16.14
N ASN A 500 6.70 -9.23 -15.24
CA ASN A 500 6.42 -10.65 -15.41
C ASN A 500 4.93 -10.94 -15.68
N ASP A 501 4.54 -12.21 -15.86
CA ASP A 501 3.15 -12.63 -16.07
C ASP A 501 2.61 -13.62 -15.04
N SER A 502 1.27 -13.71 -15.00
CA SER A 502 0.51 -14.56 -14.07
C SER A 502 0.99 -16.00 -13.94
N ALA A 503 1.59 -16.59 -14.98
CA ALA A 503 2.20 -17.92 -14.88
C ALA A 503 3.38 -17.95 -13.91
N ALA A 504 4.30 -17.02 -14.06
CA ALA A 504 5.56 -17.01 -13.35
C ALA A 504 5.45 -16.39 -11.94
N THR A 505 4.53 -15.45 -11.75
CA THR A 505 4.17 -14.86 -10.45
C THR A 505 3.37 -15.83 -9.59
N ALA A 506 2.32 -16.46 -10.14
CA ALA A 506 1.61 -17.51 -9.42
C ALA A 506 2.50 -18.73 -9.17
N THR A 507 3.49 -19.04 -10.03
CA THR A 507 4.49 -20.07 -9.73
C THR A 507 5.37 -19.70 -8.53
N ALA A 508 5.69 -18.42 -8.31
CA ALA A 508 6.39 -17.98 -7.11
C ALA A 508 5.52 -18.13 -5.84
N LEU A 509 4.24 -17.75 -5.90
CA LEU A 509 3.26 -17.98 -4.83
C LEU A 509 3.06 -19.48 -4.54
N ALA A 510 3.01 -20.32 -5.58
CA ALA A 510 2.72 -21.74 -5.46
C ALA A 510 3.91 -22.59 -5.02
N THR A 511 5.13 -22.27 -5.47
CA THR A 511 6.33 -23.13 -5.31
C THR A 511 7.42 -22.53 -4.43
N GLY A 512 7.24 -21.29 -3.96
CA GLY A 512 8.23 -20.58 -3.15
C GLY A 512 9.53 -20.23 -3.88
N LYS A 513 9.49 -20.20 -5.22
CA LYS A 513 10.63 -19.97 -6.12
C LYS A 513 10.20 -19.15 -7.33
N ARG A 514 10.99 -18.14 -7.71
CA ARG A 514 10.77 -17.42 -8.99
C ARG A 514 10.97 -18.34 -10.19
N THR A 515 10.39 -17.95 -11.33
CA THR A 515 10.64 -18.59 -12.62
C THR A 515 10.66 -17.58 -13.77
N ARG A 516 10.71 -18.08 -15.01
CA ARG A 516 10.75 -17.33 -16.27
C ARG A 516 9.34 -17.12 -16.82
N TYR A 517 9.14 -16.01 -17.52
CA TYR A 517 7.88 -15.63 -18.18
C TYR A 517 7.22 -16.77 -19.00
N ASN A 518 5.90 -16.93 -18.87
CA ASN A 518 5.02 -18.05 -19.30
C ASN A 518 5.20 -19.39 -18.59
N ALA A 519 6.20 -19.62 -17.75
CA ALA A 519 6.41 -20.94 -17.13
C ALA A 519 5.42 -21.16 -15.97
N VAL A 520 4.80 -22.34 -15.93
CA VAL A 520 3.77 -22.72 -14.94
C VAL A 520 4.29 -23.91 -14.14
N GLY A 521 4.50 -23.74 -12.83
CA GLY A 521 5.00 -24.79 -11.92
C GLY A 521 6.40 -25.32 -12.23
N MET A 522 7.13 -24.67 -13.14
CA MET A 522 8.51 -24.98 -13.52
C MET A 522 9.44 -23.89 -12.98
N VAL A 523 10.68 -24.21 -12.61
CA VAL A 523 11.68 -23.27 -12.10
C VAL A 523 13.06 -23.50 -12.74
N PRO A 524 13.93 -22.47 -12.86
CA PRO A 524 15.30 -22.65 -13.35
C PRO A 524 16.16 -23.49 -12.38
N GLU A 525 16.78 -24.56 -12.88
CA GLU A 525 17.77 -25.34 -12.14
C GLU A 525 18.85 -25.88 -13.11
N GLY A 526 20.08 -25.40 -12.99
CA GLY A 526 21.19 -25.78 -13.88
C GLY A 526 21.06 -25.23 -15.31
N GLY A 527 20.22 -24.22 -15.53
CA GLY A 527 19.94 -23.59 -16.83
C GLY A 527 18.67 -24.11 -17.51
N GLU A 528 18.26 -25.34 -17.19
CA GLU A 528 17.01 -25.95 -17.62
C GLU A 528 15.83 -25.52 -16.72
N LEU A 529 14.60 -25.60 -17.24
CA LEU A 529 13.39 -25.52 -16.43
C LEU A 529 13.02 -26.91 -15.92
N LYS A 530 12.81 -27.04 -14.60
CA LYS A 530 12.39 -28.29 -13.94
C LYS A 530 11.13 -28.07 -13.11
N SER A 531 10.31 -29.11 -12.98
CA SER A 531 9.16 -29.16 -12.09
C SER A 531 9.52 -28.74 -10.66
N ALA A 532 8.74 -27.82 -10.07
CA ALA A 532 8.83 -27.49 -8.65
C ALA A 532 7.52 -27.83 -7.96
N LYS A 533 7.62 -28.65 -6.90
CA LYS A 533 6.47 -29.07 -6.11
C LYS A 533 5.76 -27.86 -5.49
N SER A 534 4.46 -27.74 -5.72
CA SER A 534 3.66 -26.65 -5.17
C SER A 534 3.22 -26.90 -3.71
N VAL A 535 2.68 -25.88 -3.03
CA VAL A 535 1.96 -26.01 -1.76
C VAL A 535 0.76 -26.95 -1.87
N LEU A 536 0.01 -26.91 -2.98
CA LEU A 536 -1.14 -27.78 -3.20
C LEU A 536 -0.69 -29.24 -3.34
N GLU A 537 0.37 -29.51 -4.09
CA GLU A 537 0.97 -30.85 -4.20
C GLU A 537 1.60 -31.32 -2.89
N ALA A 538 2.04 -30.40 -2.04
CA ALA A 538 2.50 -30.72 -0.69
C ALA A 538 1.31 -31.09 0.22
N ALA A 539 0.22 -30.33 0.17
CA ALA A 539 -1.02 -30.61 0.88
C ALA A 539 -1.63 -31.96 0.48
N GLU A 540 -1.75 -32.23 -0.84
CA GLU A 540 -2.16 -33.52 -1.41
C GLU A 540 -1.31 -34.68 -0.87
N SER A 541 0.03 -34.55 -0.84
CA SER A 541 0.91 -35.63 -0.37
C SER A 541 0.81 -35.94 1.13
N LEU A 542 0.21 -35.05 1.92
CA LEU A 542 -0.17 -35.29 3.32
C LEU A 542 -1.61 -35.82 3.45
N GLY A 543 -2.34 -35.87 2.33
CA GLY A 543 -3.78 -36.11 2.25
C GLY A 543 -4.60 -35.05 3.00
N LEU A 544 -4.13 -33.80 3.02
CA LEU A 544 -5.01 -32.65 3.23
C LEU A 544 -5.91 -32.54 1.99
N ARG A 545 -7.12 -31.99 2.14
CA ARG A 545 -7.96 -31.70 0.97
C ARG A 545 -7.47 -30.48 0.22
N THR A 546 -7.67 -30.44 -1.10
CA THR A 546 -7.29 -29.27 -1.89
C THR A 546 -8.39 -28.75 -2.80
N GLY A 547 -8.38 -27.45 -3.06
CA GLY A 547 -9.38 -26.81 -3.93
C GLY A 547 -8.87 -25.62 -4.72
N LEU A 548 -9.49 -25.42 -5.88
CA LEU A 548 -9.27 -24.33 -6.82
C LEU A 548 -10.62 -23.71 -7.21
N VAL A 549 -10.76 -22.40 -7.03
CA VAL A 549 -11.95 -21.65 -7.44
C VAL A 549 -11.51 -20.47 -8.30
N THR A 550 -12.14 -20.24 -9.44
CA THR A 550 -11.75 -19.16 -10.37
C THR A 550 -12.90 -18.60 -11.21
N THR A 551 -12.84 -17.31 -11.56
CA THR A 551 -13.67 -16.68 -12.60
C THR A 551 -13.14 -16.86 -14.04
N THR A 552 -11.92 -17.37 -14.21
CA THR A 552 -11.26 -17.68 -15.49
C THR A 552 -11.39 -19.18 -15.83
N GLN A 553 -10.51 -19.74 -16.67
CA GLN A 553 -10.41 -21.17 -16.88
C GLN A 553 -9.66 -21.85 -15.72
N LEU A 554 -10.05 -23.08 -15.32
CA LEU A 554 -9.21 -23.89 -14.42
C LEU A 554 -7.82 -24.24 -15.00
N SER A 555 -7.67 -24.10 -16.32
CA SER A 555 -6.41 -24.20 -17.09
C SER A 555 -5.66 -22.87 -17.22
N HIS A 556 -6.19 -21.77 -16.69
CA HIS A 556 -5.53 -20.45 -16.68
C HIS A 556 -4.25 -20.50 -15.82
N ALA A 557 -3.33 -19.57 -16.08
CA ALA A 557 -1.97 -19.64 -15.57
C ALA A 557 -1.89 -19.64 -14.03
N THR A 558 -2.69 -18.79 -13.40
CA THR A 558 -2.72 -18.56 -11.96
C THR A 558 -3.18 -19.80 -11.17
N PRO A 559 -4.31 -20.47 -11.51
CA PRO A 559 -4.71 -21.73 -10.87
C PRO A 559 -3.81 -22.90 -11.32
N ALA A 560 -3.39 -22.92 -12.59
CA ALA A 560 -2.51 -23.99 -13.11
C ALA A 560 -1.15 -24.04 -12.41
N ALA A 561 -0.61 -22.91 -11.94
CA ALA A 561 0.66 -22.85 -11.22
C ALA A 561 0.68 -23.69 -9.92
N PHE A 562 -0.50 -24.00 -9.36
CA PHE A 562 -0.63 -24.83 -8.16
C PHE A 562 -0.67 -26.34 -8.45
N TYR A 563 -0.89 -26.81 -9.68
CA TYR A 563 -1.04 -28.26 -9.96
C TYR A 563 -0.38 -28.78 -11.25
N ALA A 564 0.03 -27.89 -12.14
CA ALA A 564 0.59 -28.23 -13.44
C ALA A 564 2.05 -27.78 -13.57
N HIS A 565 2.77 -28.45 -14.45
CA HIS A 565 4.17 -28.24 -14.77
C HIS A 565 4.30 -28.17 -16.29
N VAL A 566 4.36 -26.95 -16.85
CA VAL A 566 4.55 -26.73 -18.29
C VAL A 566 5.46 -25.53 -18.55
N ASN A 567 6.24 -25.61 -19.64
CA ASN A 567 7.15 -24.54 -20.05
C ASN A 567 6.42 -23.32 -20.62
N LYS A 568 5.12 -23.41 -20.94
CA LYS A 568 4.29 -22.31 -21.46
C LYS A 568 2.83 -22.42 -21.00
N ARG A 569 2.27 -21.34 -20.42
CA ARG A 569 0.84 -21.21 -20.03
C ARG A 569 -0.15 -21.49 -21.17
N SER A 570 0.26 -21.41 -22.43
CA SER A 570 -0.57 -21.74 -23.59
C SER A 570 -0.74 -23.25 -23.85
N GLN A 571 -0.09 -24.13 -23.07
CA GLN A 571 -0.30 -25.58 -23.12
C GLN A 571 -1.54 -26.02 -22.33
N THR A 572 -2.68 -25.35 -22.50
CA THR A 572 -3.91 -25.55 -21.70
C THR A 572 -4.40 -27.00 -21.72
N GLY A 573 -4.32 -27.67 -22.88
CA GLY A 573 -4.65 -29.09 -23.02
C GLY A 573 -3.64 -30.06 -22.39
N ASP A 574 -2.42 -29.64 -22.04
CA ASP A 574 -1.49 -30.46 -21.23
C ASP A 574 -1.67 -30.16 -19.74
N ILE A 575 -1.92 -28.90 -19.39
CA ILE A 575 -2.34 -28.47 -18.05
C ILE A 575 -3.59 -29.27 -17.62
N ALA A 576 -4.63 -29.32 -18.45
CA ALA A 576 -5.87 -30.06 -18.17
C ALA A 576 -5.63 -31.57 -17.94
N LYS A 577 -4.71 -32.20 -18.67
CA LYS A 577 -4.31 -33.61 -18.41
C LYS A 577 -3.63 -33.77 -17.05
N GLN A 578 -2.75 -32.84 -16.67
CA GLN A 578 -2.02 -32.91 -15.40
C GLN A 578 -2.92 -32.77 -14.18
N PHE A 579 -4.10 -32.14 -14.31
CA PHE A 579 -5.15 -32.17 -13.28
C PHE A 579 -5.62 -33.62 -13.00
N LEU A 580 -5.90 -34.40 -14.06
CA LEU A 580 -6.38 -35.78 -13.94
C LEU A 580 -5.28 -36.77 -13.50
N ASP A 581 -4.01 -36.43 -13.75
CA ASP A 581 -2.84 -37.29 -13.52
C ASP A 581 -2.16 -37.01 -12.16
N LEU A 582 -2.71 -36.11 -11.33
CA LEU A 582 -2.07 -35.62 -10.11
C LEU A 582 -1.74 -36.74 -9.11
N ASN A 583 -2.62 -37.74 -9.00
CA ASN A 583 -2.44 -38.93 -8.15
C ASN A 583 -1.37 -39.91 -8.66
N ASN A 584 -0.97 -39.85 -9.94
CA ASN A 584 0.16 -40.60 -10.49
C ASN A 584 1.47 -39.79 -10.40
N ARG A 585 1.38 -38.45 -10.46
CA ARG A 585 2.51 -37.51 -10.36
C ARG A 585 3.05 -37.36 -8.94
N VAL A 586 2.16 -37.33 -7.94
CA VAL A 586 2.47 -36.94 -6.56
C VAL A 586 2.16 -38.09 -5.61
N GLU A 587 3.20 -38.62 -4.96
CA GLU A 587 3.04 -39.69 -3.97
C GLU A 587 2.15 -39.22 -2.80
N GLY A 588 1.11 -39.99 -2.51
CA GLY A 588 0.13 -39.71 -1.46
C GLY A 588 -1.10 -38.89 -1.89
N ALA A 589 -1.08 -38.28 -3.08
CA ALA A 589 -2.20 -37.51 -3.62
C ALA A 589 -3.36 -38.41 -4.08
N ASP A 590 -4.60 -37.92 -3.98
CA ASP A 590 -5.77 -38.55 -4.60
C ASP A 590 -6.54 -37.62 -5.57
N GLY A 591 -6.07 -36.38 -5.74
CA GLY A 591 -6.49 -35.43 -6.77
C GLY A 591 -7.42 -34.34 -6.21
N ILE A 592 -7.23 -33.10 -6.67
CA ILE A 592 -7.88 -31.88 -6.17
C ILE A 592 -9.36 -32.07 -5.87
N ASP A 593 -9.77 -32.01 -4.59
CA ASP A 593 -11.14 -32.32 -4.18
C ASP A 593 -12.20 -31.42 -4.80
N VAL A 594 -11.93 -30.12 -4.93
CA VAL A 594 -12.92 -29.15 -5.39
C VAL A 594 -12.33 -28.23 -6.45
N ALA A 595 -12.78 -28.32 -7.69
CA ALA A 595 -12.42 -27.40 -8.75
C ALA A 595 -13.68 -26.75 -9.34
N LEU A 596 -13.76 -25.41 -9.27
CA LEU A 596 -14.92 -24.63 -9.72
C LEU A 596 -14.46 -23.43 -10.56
N GLY A 597 -14.95 -23.33 -11.80
CA GLY A 597 -14.68 -22.17 -12.66
C GLY A 597 -15.13 -22.37 -14.10
N GLY A 598 -14.35 -21.84 -15.04
CA GLY A 598 -14.51 -22.04 -16.48
C GLY A 598 -13.49 -23.04 -17.07
N GLY A 599 -13.37 -23.04 -18.40
CA GLY A 599 -12.40 -23.86 -19.13
C GLY A 599 -12.96 -25.16 -19.71
N LYS A 600 -14.27 -25.25 -19.95
CA LYS A 600 -14.92 -26.42 -20.58
C LYS A 600 -14.36 -26.73 -21.98
N ALA A 601 -13.74 -25.78 -22.70
CA ALA A 601 -13.04 -26.09 -23.95
C ALA A 601 -11.83 -27.02 -23.75
N ASP A 602 -11.12 -26.90 -22.62
CA ASP A 602 -9.97 -27.75 -22.28
C ASP A 602 -10.39 -29.03 -21.55
N PHE A 603 -11.35 -28.91 -20.62
CA PHE A 603 -11.77 -30.02 -19.75
C PHE A 603 -12.95 -30.85 -20.30
N GLY A 604 -13.69 -30.36 -21.29
CA GLY A 604 -14.79 -31.06 -21.96
C GLY A 604 -14.44 -32.48 -22.45
N PRO A 605 -13.28 -32.70 -23.11
CA PRO A 605 -12.79 -34.03 -23.49
C PRO A 605 -12.46 -34.97 -22.32
N HIS A 606 -12.45 -34.47 -21.07
CA HIS A 606 -12.00 -35.18 -19.88
C HIS A 606 -13.09 -35.43 -18.84
N LEU A 607 -14.31 -34.91 -19.03
CA LEU A 607 -15.40 -34.99 -18.04
C LEU A 607 -15.80 -36.42 -17.66
N ASP A 608 -15.79 -37.38 -18.59
CA ASP A 608 -16.10 -38.77 -18.28
C ASP A 608 -14.94 -39.49 -17.56
N ALA A 609 -13.70 -39.06 -17.78
CA ALA A 609 -12.56 -39.54 -17.01
C ALA A 609 -12.60 -39.01 -15.56
N LEU A 610 -13.01 -37.75 -15.35
CA LEU A 610 -13.26 -37.19 -14.01
C LEU A 610 -14.38 -37.94 -13.28
N LYS A 611 -15.51 -38.25 -13.94
CA LYS A 611 -16.55 -39.14 -13.36
C LYS A 611 -15.98 -40.51 -12.99
N THR A 612 -15.08 -41.07 -13.81
CA THR A 612 -14.42 -42.35 -13.54
C THR A 612 -13.45 -42.27 -12.35
N LEU A 613 -12.84 -41.11 -12.10
CA LEU A 613 -12.06 -40.79 -10.90
C LEU A 613 -12.92 -40.46 -9.66
N GLY A 614 -14.26 -40.55 -9.76
CA GLY A 614 -15.18 -40.38 -8.64
C GLY A 614 -15.70 -38.96 -8.41
N TYR A 615 -15.42 -38.01 -9.32
CA TYR A 615 -15.92 -36.64 -9.20
C TYR A 615 -17.41 -36.52 -9.50
N SER A 616 -18.11 -35.73 -8.68
CA SER A 616 -19.37 -35.12 -9.07
C SER A 616 -19.08 -34.02 -10.09
N VAL A 617 -19.37 -34.27 -11.36
CA VAL A 617 -19.08 -33.35 -12.48
C VAL A 617 -20.33 -32.57 -12.88
N SER A 618 -20.23 -31.24 -12.96
CA SER A 618 -21.28 -30.35 -13.47
C SER A 618 -20.75 -29.35 -14.50
N GLU A 619 -21.61 -29.02 -15.46
CA GLU A 619 -21.41 -27.96 -16.46
C GLU A 619 -22.37 -26.77 -16.23
N THR A 620 -23.13 -26.78 -15.13
CA THR A 620 -24.18 -25.79 -14.82
C THR A 620 -24.25 -25.45 -13.33
N TRP A 621 -24.66 -24.23 -13.01
CA TRP A 621 -24.93 -23.76 -11.66
C TRP A 621 -26.45 -23.77 -11.35
N PRO A 622 -26.92 -24.02 -10.10
CA PRO A 622 -26.14 -24.33 -8.89
C PRO A 622 -25.58 -25.75 -8.85
N VAL A 623 -24.62 -25.95 -7.94
CA VAL A 623 -24.11 -27.27 -7.53
C VAL A 623 -24.17 -27.39 -6.00
N GLU A 624 -24.43 -28.59 -5.50
CA GLU A 624 -24.40 -28.89 -4.06
C GLU A 624 -22.96 -29.18 -3.59
N PRO A 625 -22.60 -28.89 -2.33
CA PRO A 625 -21.31 -29.27 -1.76
C PRO A 625 -21.07 -30.79 -1.82
N GLN A 626 -19.89 -31.23 -2.27
CA GLN A 626 -19.52 -32.63 -2.45
C GLN A 626 -18.03 -32.85 -2.16
N SER A 627 -17.65 -34.04 -1.69
CA SER A 627 -16.26 -34.35 -1.30
C SER A 627 -15.28 -34.52 -2.47
N LYS A 628 -15.76 -34.78 -3.69
CA LYS A 628 -15.02 -34.65 -4.96
C LYS A 628 -15.96 -33.95 -5.94
N LEU A 629 -15.66 -32.71 -6.31
CA LEU A 629 -16.55 -31.79 -7.05
C LEU A 629 -15.78 -31.10 -8.19
N PHE A 630 -16.31 -31.18 -9.41
CA PHE A 630 -15.72 -30.54 -10.58
C PHE A 630 -16.79 -29.76 -11.36
N GLY A 631 -16.71 -28.43 -11.33
CA GLY A 631 -17.63 -27.51 -12.00
C GLY A 631 -16.93 -26.69 -13.08
N VAL A 632 -17.29 -26.90 -14.35
CA VAL A 632 -16.82 -26.10 -15.49
C VAL A 632 -17.99 -25.44 -16.20
N PHE A 633 -18.32 -24.23 -15.78
CA PHE A 633 -19.58 -23.56 -16.11
C PHE A 633 -19.57 -22.81 -17.44
N ALA A 634 -18.39 -22.56 -18.02
CA ALA A 634 -18.20 -21.84 -19.28
C ALA A 634 -17.07 -22.44 -20.13
N ASP A 635 -17.14 -22.27 -21.46
CA ASP A 635 -16.13 -22.80 -22.40
C ASP A 635 -14.75 -22.15 -22.22
N GLN A 636 -14.72 -20.87 -21.83
CA GLN A 636 -13.54 -20.10 -21.43
C GLN A 636 -13.74 -19.64 -19.98
N GLY A 637 -13.39 -18.41 -19.61
CA GLY A 637 -13.83 -17.84 -18.32
C GLY A 637 -15.35 -17.66 -18.23
N LEU A 638 -15.83 -17.33 -17.04
CA LEU A 638 -17.24 -16.99 -16.79
C LEU A 638 -17.64 -15.67 -17.49
N ASP A 639 -18.91 -15.26 -17.38
CA ASP A 639 -19.28 -13.87 -17.71
C ASP A 639 -18.56 -12.85 -16.81
N SER A 640 -18.57 -11.56 -17.18
CA SER A 640 -18.09 -10.47 -16.33
C SER A 640 -18.85 -10.40 -15.00
N ALA A 641 -18.17 -9.91 -13.95
CA ALA A 641 -18.80 -9.60 -12.66
C ALA A 641 -20.03 -8.71 -12.80
N GLU A 642 -20.07 -7.79 -13.77
CA GLU A 642 -21.26 -6.98 -14.05
C GLU A 642 -22.52 -7.85 -14.17
N LYS A 643 -22.50 -8.82 -15.08
CA LYS A 643 -23.66 -9.68 -15.35
C LYS A 643 -23.91 -10.67 -14.21
N ARG A 644 -22.83 -11.18 -13.59
CA ARG A 644 -22.92 -12.16 -12.49
C ARG A 644 -23.52 -11.52 -11.24
N LEU A 645 -23.11 -10.30 -10.88
CA LEU A 645 -23.63 -9.53 -9.75
C LEU A 645 -25.04 -8.96 -9.99
N LYS A 646 -25.41 -8.63 -11.23
CA LYS A 646 -26.78 -8.20 -11.59
C LYS A 646 -27.79 -9.35 -11.72
N GLY A 647 -27.33 -10.61 -11.74
CA GLY A 647 -28.19 -11.78 -12.02
C GLY A 647 -28.58 -11.91 -13.50
N GLU A 648 -27.87 -11.24 -14.40
CA GLU A 648 -28.04 -11.33 -15.86
C GLU A 648 -27.28 -12.52 -16.48
N SER A 649 -26.34 -13.11 -15.72
CA SER A 649 -25.64 -14.34 -16.10
C SER A 649 -26.24 -15.59 -15.42
N LYS A 650 -25.97 -16.76 -16.00
CA LYS A 650 -26.17 -18.07 -15.37
C LYS A 650 -24.93 -18.58 -14.64
N HIS A 651 -23.79 -17.90 -14.78
CA HIS A 651 -22.54 -18.23 -14.12
C HIS A 651 -22.53 -17.65 -12.68
N PRO A 652 -21.92 -18.33 -11.70
CA PRO A 652 -21.91 -17.89 -10.30
C PRO A 652 -21.02 -16.65 -10.03
N SER A 653 -21.33 -15.93 -8.95
CA SER A 653 -20.37 -15.01 -8.31
C SER A 653 -19.18 -15.79 -7.74
N LEU A 654 -18.02 -15.14 -7.62
CA LEU A 654 -16.84 -15.79 -7.01
C LEU A 654 -17.12 -16.17 -5.55
N ALA A 655 -17.86 -15.32 -4.84
CA ALA A 655 -18.35 -15.58 -3.49
C ALA A 655 -19.21 -16.86 -3.39
N ALA A 656 -20.08 -17.14 -4.37
CA ALA A 656 -20.94 -18.32 -4.34
C ALA A 656 -20.16 -19.64 -4.60
N MET A 657 -19.16 -19.62 -5.47
CA MET A 657 -18.26 -20.77 -5.64
C MET A 657 -17.37 -20.99 -4.40
N THR A 658 -16.89 -19.89 -3.79
CA THR A 658 -16.08 -19.92 -2.56
C THR A 658 -16.87 -20.53 -1.39
N ASP A 659 -18.14 -20.15 -1.22
CA ASP A 659 -19.06 -20.71 -0.22
C ASP A 659 -19.27 -22.23 -0.41
N VAL A 660 -19.46 -22.70 -1.65
CA VAL A 660 -19.59 -24.15 -1.93
C VAL A 660 -18.28 -24.89 -1.68
N ALA A 661 -17.12 -24.32 -2.03
CA ALA A 661 -15.82 -24.92 -1.75
C ALA A 661 -15.55 -25.04 -0.24
N LEU A 662 -15.80 -23.97 0.53
CA LEU A 662 -15.63 -23.97 1.99
C LEU A 662 -16.65 -24.86 2.73
N LYS A 663 -17.76 -25.23 2.10
CA LYS A 663 -18.68 -26.27 2.61
C LYS A 663 -18.28 -27.70 2.22
N SER A 664 -17.41 -27.85 1.22
CA SER A 664 -17.00 -29.15 0.65
C SER A 664 -15.66 -29.65 1.22
N LEU A 665 -14.71 -28.74 1.43
CA LEU A 665 -13.33 -29.05 1.81
C LEU A 665 -13.10 -29.46 3.28
N PRO A 666 -13.81 -28.95 4.32
CA PRO A 666 -13.49 -29.28 5.70
C PRO A 666 -13.47 -30.79 6.02
N ASN A 667 -12.42 -31.24 6.72
CA ASN A 667 -12.29 -32.60 7.25
C ASN A 667 -11.45 -32.61 8.56
N GLU A 668 -11.10 -33.78 9.09
CA GLU A 668 -10.29 -33.89 10.31
C GLU A 668 -8.83 -33.44 10.16
N LYS A 669 -8.21 -33.61 8.98
CA LYS A 669 -6.80 -33.29 8.74
C LYS A 669 -6.55 -31.81 8.43
N GLY A 670 -7.40 -31.19 7.61
CA GLY A 670 -7.24 -29.82 7.10
C GLY A 670 -7.34 -29.71 5.59
N PHE A 671 -7.32 -28.49 5.07
CA PHE A 671 -7.38 -28.21 3.62
C PHE A 671 -6.54 -27.01 3.16
N PHE A 672 -6.22 -26.98 1.87
CA PHE A 672 -5.65 -25.85 1.13
C PHE A 672 -6.60 -25.40 0.01
N LEU A 673 -7.01 -24.13 0.00
CA LEU A 673 -7.91 -23.57 -1.02
C LEU A 673 -7.24 -22.37 -1.72
N VAL A 674 -7.26 -22.35 -3.06
CA VAL A 674 -6.93 -21.16 -3.87
C VAL A 674 -8.21 -20.57 -4.48
N VAL A 675 -8.37 -19.25 -4.41
CA VAL A 675 -9.51 -18.50 -5.00
C VAL A 675 -8.98 -17.37 -5.89
N GLU A 676 -9.27 -17.39 -7.19
CA GLU A 676 -8.76 -16.45 -8.20
C GLU A 676 -9.86 -15.50 -8.73
N GLY A 677 -9.64 -14.19 -8.62
CA GLY A 677 -10.44 -13.12 -9.22
C GLY A 677 -10.04 -12.75 -10.66
N GLY A 678 -9.58 -13.71 -11.46
CA GLY A 678 -8.71 -13.47 -12.62
C GLY A 678 -9.28 -12.73 -13.82
N GLN A 679 -10.58 -12.38 -13.82
CA GLN A 679 -11.14 -11.49 -14.86
C GLN A 679 -10.76 -10.01 -14.66
N LEU A 680 -10.24 -9.61 -13.50
CA LEU A 680 -9.71 -8.27 -13.29
C LEU A 680 -8.55 -7.97 -14.26
N ASP A 681 -7.53 -8.84 -14.29
CA ASP A 681 -6.45 -8.81 -15.28
C ASP A 681 -6.98 -8.62 -16.71
N TRP A 682 -8.02 -9.35 -17.10
CA TRP A 682 -8.58 -9.24 -18.45
C TRP A 682 -9.13 -7.84 -18.74
N ARG A 683 -9.75 -7.16 -17.77
CA ARG A 683 -10.20 -5.76 -17.89
C ARG A 683 -9.02 -4.78 -17.94
N LEU A 684 -7.96 -5.05 -17.19
CA LEU A 684 -6.75 -4.21 -17.18
C LEU A 684 -5.95 -4.37 -18.48
N HIS A 685 -5.81 -5.59 -19.01
CA HIS A 685 -5.33 -5.87 -20.36
C HIS A 685 -6.21 -5.20 -21.44
N GLU A 686 -7.54 -5.22 -21.29
CA GLU A 686 -8.48 -4.44 -22.12
C GLU A 686 -8.28 -2.92 -22.00
N ALA A 687 -7.53 -2.44 -21.00
CA ALA A 687 -7.39 -1.04 -20.64
C ALA A 687 -8.76 -0.39 -20.35
N ALA A 688 -9.66 -1.15 -19.73
CA ALA A 688 -10.99 -0.69 -19.34
C ALA A 688 -10.88 0.44 -18.30
N ARG A 689 -11.74 1.44 -18.41
CA ARG A 689 -11.76 2.64 -17.55
C ARG A 689 -13.13 2.88 -16.90
N ASP A 690 -13.99 1.88 -16.98
CA ASP A 690 -15.39 1.92 -16.59
C ASP A 690 -15.69 1.03 -15.37
N MET A 691 -16.97 0.95 -15.01
CA MET A 691 -17.48 0.18 -13.87
C MET A 691 -17.11 -1.31 -13.88
N SER A 692 -16.75 -1.91 -15.02
CA SER A 692 -16.37 -3.33 -15.08
C SER A 692 -15.13 -3.64 -14.24
N VAL A 693 -14.13 -2.77 -14.21
CA VAL A 693 -12.93 -2.90 -13.36
C VAL A 693 -13.33 -2.95 -11.88
N ILE A 694 -14.17 -1.99 -11.47
CA ILE A 694 -14.69 -1.90 -10.10
C ILE A 694 -15.49 -3.16 -9.74
N GLN A 695 -16.28 -3.69 -10.67
CA GLN A 695 -17.17 -4.82 -10.42
C GLN A 695 -16.44 -6.16 -10.27
N GLU A 696 -15.35 -6.43 -11.00
CA GLU A 696 -14.53 -7.63 -10.75
C GLU A 696 -13.87 -7.54 -9.35
N ILE A 697 -13.38 -6.36 -8.94
CA ILE A 697 -12.85 -6.13 -7.57
C ILE A 697 -13.95 -6.39 -6.51
N VAL A 698 -15.17 -5.91 -6.73
CA VAL A 698 -16.31 -6.09 -5.81
C VAL A 698 -16.83 -7.53 -5.76
N ASP A 699 -16.73 -8.32 -6.84
CA ASP A 699 -17.04 -9.76 -6.80
C ASP A 699 -15.96 -10.56 -6.04
N PHE A 700 -14.69 -10.13 -6.14
CA PHE A 700 -13.59 -10.68 -5.35
C PHE A 700 -13.70 -10.32 -3.85
N ASP A 701 -13.97 -9.07 -3.51
CA ASP A 701 -14.10 -8.63 -2.11
C ASP A 701 -15.27 -9.33 -1.38
N LYS A 702 -16.35 -9.64 -2.09
CA LYS A 702 -17.44 -10.51 -1.56
C LYS A 702 -17.01 -11.96 -1.35
N ALA A 703 -16.04 -12.46 -2.12
CA ALA A 703 -15.44 -13.77 -1.84
C ALA A 703 -14.52 -13.71 -0.62
N VAL A 704 -13.81 -12.59 -0.42
CA VAL A 704 -13.04 -12.32 0.81
C VAL A 704 -13.97 -12.23 2.03
N GLU A 705 -15.16 -11.63 1.91
CA GLU A 705 -16.16 -11.62 2.99
C GLU A 705 -16.58 -13.05 3.42
N VAL A 706 -16.87 -13.91 2.44
CA VAL A 706 -17.20 -15.33 2.67
C VAL A 706 -16.03 -16.08 3.32
N ALA A 707 -14.81 -15.88 2.83
CA ALA A 707 -13.61 -16.52 3.37
C ALA A 707 -13.27 -16.03 4.79
N LYS A 708 -13.34 -14.72 5.04
CA LYS A 708 -13.11 -14.14 6.38
C LYS A 708 -14.16 -14.65 7.37
N LYS A 709 -15.43 -14.69 6.98
CA LYS A 709 -16.49 -15.27 7.82
C LYS A 709 -16.20 -16.73 8.16
N PHE A 710 -15.70 -17.52 7.22
CA PHE A 710 -15.29 -18.90 7.50
C PHE A 710 -14.15 -18.95 8.53
N VAL A 711 -13.17 -18.05 8.49
CA VAL A 711 -12.12 -17.93 9.53
C VAL A 711 -12.69 -17.51 10.89
N ASP A 712 -13.62 -16.55 10.92
CA ASP A 712 -14.31 -16.12 12.14
C ASP A 712 -15.09 -17.28 12.81
N GLU A 713 -15.64 -18.20 12.00
CA GLU A 713 -16.33 -19.41 12.46
C GLU A 713 -15.36 -20.60 12.72
N ASN A 714 -14.16 -20.61 12.13
CA ASN A 714 -13.17 -21.70 12.17
C ASN A 714 -11.76 -21.13 12.43
N GLY A 715 -11.51 -20.69 13.67
CA GLY A 715 -10.28 -20.01 14.09
C GLY A 715 -8.97 -20.81 14.04
N ASP A 716 -8.96 -22.01 13.45
CA ASP A 716 -7.79 -22.77 13.05
C ASP A 716 -7.39 -22.53 11.58
N THR A 717 -8.06 -21.60 10.88
CA THR A 717 -7.87 -21.30 9.45
C THR A 717 -7.10 -20.00 9.23
N LEU A 718 -6.09 -20.03 8.36
CA LEU A 718 -5.39 -18.84 7.85
C LEU A 718 -6.04 -18.39 6.53
N LEU A 719 -6.32 -17.08 6.42
CA LEU A 719 -6.68 -16.39 5.19
C LEU A 719 -5.53 -15.46 4.76
N ILE A 720 -5.12 -15.59 3.51
CA ILE A 720 -4.18 -14.68 2.82
C ILE A 720 -4.91 -14.13 1.58
N VAL A 721 -4.83 -12.82 1.35
CA VAL A 721 -5.44 -12.13 0.20
C VAL A 721 -4.38 -11.23 -0.43
N THR A 722 -4.10 -11.38 -1.72
CA THR A 722 -3.11 -10.55 -2.43
C THR A 722 -3.38 -10.51 -3.93
N SER A 723 -2.50 -9.87 -4.70
CA SER A 723 -2.38 -10.08 -6.14
C SER A 723 -1.07 -10.81 -6.44
N ASP A 724 -0.91 -11.26 -7.68
CA ASP A 724 0.33 -11.81 -8.19
C ASP A 724 1.10 -10.82 -9.09
N HIS A 725 0.43 -9.87 -9.75
CA HIS A 725 1.03 -8.68 -10.41
C HIS A 725 0.05 -7.48 -10.45
N ASP A 726 0.50 -6.34 -10.97
CA ASP A 726 -0.31 -5.11 -11.16
C ASP A 726 -0.29 -4.69 -12.64
N HIS A 727 -1.11 -3.71 -13.01
CA HIS A 727 -1.07 -3.02 -14.31
C HIS A 727 -0.73 -1.53 -14.14
N THR A 728 -0.58 -0.83 -15.25
CA THR A 728 -0.25 0.62 -15.26
C THR A 728 -1.43 1.55 -14.90
N LEU A 729 -2.39 1.08 -14.09
CA LEU A 729 -3.60 1.81 -13.71
C LEU A 729 -3.29 2.90 -12.67
N SER A 730 -3.82 4.11 -12.87
CA SER A 730 -3.93 5.15 -11.83
C SER A 730 -5.31 5.81 -11.87
N VAL A 731 -5.66 6.51 -10.79
CA VAL A 731 -7.02 7.02 -10.56
C VAL A 731 -6.98 8.44 -10.02
N ILE A 732 -7.68 9.35 -10.68
CA ILE A 732 -7.83 10.76 -10.26
C ILE A 732 -9.32 11.09 -10.05
N ASP A 733 -9.62 12.29 -9.56
CA ASP A 733 -10.97 12.84 -9.56
C ASP A 733 -11.11 14.06 -10.49
N ASN A 734 -12.25 14.75 -10.41
CA ASN A 734 -12.62 15.94 -11.18
C ASN A 734 -12.27 17.28 -10.51
N HIS A 735 -11.50 17.30 -9.41
CA HIS A 735 -11.01 18.54 -8.79
C HIS A 735 -10.06 19.30 -9.73
N TYR A 736 -9.06 18.59 -10.27
CA TYR A 736 -8.16 19.15 -11.28
C TYR A 736 -8.90 19.47 -12.59
N PRO A 737 -8.54 20.55 -13.31
CA PRO A 737 -9.41 21.19 -14.31
C PRO A 737 -9.68 20.38 -15.60
N PHE A 738 -9.25 19.11 -15.69
CA PHE A 738 -9.31 18.22 -16.86
C PHE A 738 -10.71 18.04 -17.46
N THR A 739 -11.76 18.12 -16.65
CA THR A 739 -13.16 17.83 -17.03
C THR A 739 -13.99 19.08 -17.37
N GLY A 740 -13.42 20.28 -17.18
CA GLY A 740 -14.12 21.55 -17.41
C GLY A 740 -13.72 22.26 -18.70
N ASN A 741 -14.52 23.26 -19.10
CA ASN A 741 -14.21 24.19 -20.22
C ASN A 741 -12.85 24.92 -20.09
N ARG A 742 -12.18 24.83 -18.93
CA ARG A 742 -10.82 25.39 -18.69
C ARG A 742 -9.73 24.51 -19.30
N CYS A 743 -9.86 23.18 -19.24
CA CYS A 743 -8.95 22.24 -19.89
C CYS A 743 -9.74 21.38 -20.89
N GLY A 744 -9.87 21.85 -22.12
CA GLY A 744 -10.53 21.11 -23.21
C GLY A 744 -9.71 19.90 -23.70
N ALA A 745 -9.45 18.93 -22.80
CA ALA A 745 -8.55 17.81 -23.03
C ALA A 745 -8.99 16.94 -24.23
N GLU A 746 -10.30 16.65 -24.31
CA GLU A 746 -10.97 15.99 -25.45
C GLU A 746 -10.65 16.60 -26.83
N ALA A 747 -10.34 17.89 -26.88
CA ALA A 747 -10.18 18.64 -28.13
C ALA A 747 -8.76 19.21 -28.36
N ARG A 748 -7.90 19.24 -27.34
CA ARG A 748 -6.60 19.93 -27.39
C ARG A 748 -5.39 19.05 -27.02
N CYS A 749 -5.56 17.95 -26.29
CA CYS A 749 -4.44 17.09 -25.88
C CYS A 749 -3.99 16.08 -26.95
N GLY A 750 -4.30 16.32 -28.23
CA GLY A 750 -3.80 15.52 -29.36
C GLY A 750 -4.46 14.15 -29.57
N GLY A 751 -5.39 13.73 -28.70
CA GLY A 751 -6.12 12.48 -28.77
C GLY A 751 -7.51 12.59 -28.13
N THR A 752 -8.42 11.69 -28.51
CA THR A 752 -9.79 11.63 -27.99
C THR A 752 -9.84 10.91 -26.64
N PHE A 753 -9.62 11.64 -25.55
CA PHE A 753 -9.87 11.11 -24.20
C PHE A 753 -11.37 11.17 -23.89
N GLU A 754 -12.08 10.09 -24.16
CA GLU A 754 -13.46 9.91 -23.68
C GLU A 754 -13.45 9.89 -22.15
N SER A 755 -14.01 10.94 -21.51
CA SER A 755 -14.11 10.99 -20.04
C SER A 755 -15.15 9.97 -19.57
N ILE A 756 -14.71 9.03 -18.74
CA ILE A 756 -15.60 8.04 -18.10
C ILE A 756 -15.60 8.37 -16.60
N GLU A 757 -16.61 9.13 -16.19
CA GLU A 757 -16.80 9.57 -14.81
C GLU A 757 -17.51 8.47 -14.00
N LEU A 758 -16.85 7.99 -12.94
CA LEU A 758 -17.40 7.01 -12.00
C LEU A 758 -17.86 7.71 -10.71
N PRO A 759 -19.10 7.50 -10.24
CA PRO A 759 -19.65 8.26 -9.12
C PRO A 759 -19.05 7.82 -7.77
N VAL A 760 -18.67 8.78 -6.93
CA VAL A 760 -18.18 8.53 -5.56
C VAL A 760 -19.34 8.21 -4.61
N ASN A 761 -19.28 7.06 -3.93
CA ASN A 761 -20.23 6.67 -2.90
C ASN A 761 -19.83 7.23 -1.53
N TYR A 762 -19.84 8.56 -1.41
CA TYR A 762 -19.35 9.31 -0.22
C TYR A 762 -19.93 8.81 1.12
N LYS A 763 -21.14 8.23 1.12
CA LYS A 763 -21.79 7.69 2.34
C LYS A 763 -21.12 6.44 2.92
N SER A 764 -20.23 5.81 2.15
CA SER A 764 -19.46 4.63 2.55
C SER A 764 -17.94 4.82 2.42
N VAL A 765 -17.51 6.04 2.08
CA VAL A 765 -16.11 6.47 2.22
C VAL A 765 -15.96 7.05 3.62
N ARG A 766 -14.85 6.74 4.28
CA ARG A 766 -14.58 7.12 5.67
C ARG A 766 -14.27 8.62 5.75
N ASN A 767 -14.83 9.34 6.73
CA ASN A 767 -14.59 10.78 6.95
C ASN A 767 -14.95 11.71 5.75
N ALA A 768 -15.80 11.25 4.82
CA ALA A 768 -16.16 11.93 3.57
C ALA A 768 -17.49 12.71 3.63
N GLU A 769 -17.92 13.15 4.82
CA GLU A 769 -19.17 13.91 4.98
C GLU A 769 -19.19 15.24 4.22
N GLY A 770 -18.02 15.86 3.99
CA GLY A 770 -17.90 17.15 3.30
C GLY A 770 -18.02 17.10 1.77
N PHE A 771 -17.97 15.91 1.14
CA PHE A 771 -18.12 15.78 -0.33
C PHE A 771 -19.47 16.31 -0.86
N VAL A 772 -20.46 16.48 0.03
CA VAL A 772 -21.77 17.09 -0.26
C VAL A 772 -21.99 18.46 0.38
N ASP A 773 -21.01 19.03 1.09
CA ASP A 773 -21.11 20.38 1.65
C ASP A 773 -20.82 21.45 0.60
N LYS A 774 -21.91 21.95 0.01
CA LYS A 774 -21.87 23.02 -1.00
C LYS A 774 -21.53 24.41 -0.44
N GLN A 775 -21.37 24.57 0.87
CA GLN A 775 -20.90 25.83 1.46
C GLN A 775 -19.38 25.94 1.41
N VAL A 776 -18.67 24.83 1.67
CA VAL A 776 -17.22 24.75 1.54
C VAL A 776 -16.82 24.56 0.08
N ARG A 777 -17.42 23.58 -0.61
CA ARG A 777 -17.10 23.21 -1.99
C ARG A 777 -17.54 24.23 -3.06
N GLY A 778 -18.37 25.20 -2.70
CA GLY A 778 -18.81 26.30 -3.59
C GLY A 778 -19.36 25.84 -4.95
N ASP A 779 -18.79 26.40 -6.03
CA ASP A 779 -19.20 26.16 -7.42
C ASP A 779 -18.65 24.86 -8.05
N TRP A 780 -17.77 24.10 -7.36
CA TRP A 780 -17.23 22.87 -7.92
C TRP A 780 -18.30 21.75 -8.02
N ALA A 781 -18.14 20.89 -9.03
CA ALA A 781 -19.02 19.75 -9.29
C ALA A 781 -19.03 18.73 -8.12
N ASP A 782 -20.01 17.83 -8.09
CA ASP A 782 -19.97 16.69 -7.18
C ASP A 782 -18.77 15.79 -7.57
N SER A 783 -18.05 15.23 -6.59
CA SER A 783 -16.82 14.47 -6.86
C SER A 783 -17.11 13.18 -7.63
N VAL A 784 -16.38 12.97 -8.73
CA VAL A 784 -16.39 11.77 -9.56
C VAL A 784 -14.96 11.39 -9.91
N ILE A 785 -14.69 10.09 -10.02
CA ILE A 785 -13.34 9.57 -10.29
C ILE A 785 -13.21 9.13 -11.75
N MET A 786 -11.99 9.20 -12.28
CA MET A 786 -11.64 8.74 -13.62
C MET A 786 -10.50 7.73 -13.54
N LEU A 787 -10.70 6.58 -14.17
CA LEU A 787 -9.63 5.59 -14.38
C LEU A 787 -8.79 5.99 -15.60
N GLN A 788 -7.48 5.89 -15.46
CA GLN A 788 -6.50 6.11 -16.53
C GLN A 788 -5.36 5.09 -16.43
N TYR A 789 -4.60 4.93 -17.51
CA TYR A 789 -3.37 4.13 -17.50
C TYR A 789 -2.16 5.04 -17.75
N ALA A 790 -0.94 4.47 -17.67
CA ALA A 790 0.26 5.15 -18.14
C ALA A 790 0.06 5.68 -19.56
N TRP A 791 0.40 6.94 -19.79
CA TRP A 791 0.15 7.67 -21.02
C TRP A 791 0.64 6.92 -22.26
N LEU A 792 1.88 6.43 -22.20
CA LEU A 792 2.51 5.63 -23.25
C LEU A 792 1.63 4.42 -23.65
N VAL A 793 1.11 3.70 -22.66
CA VAL A 793 0.27 2.52 -22.84
C VAL A 793 -1.07 2.90 -23.45
N GLN A 794 -1.77 3.87 -22.84
CA GLN A 794 -3.11 4.28 -23.25
C GLN A 794 -3.11 4.91 -24.64
N GLU A 795 -2.23 5.89 -24.88
CA GLU A 795 -2.13 6.63 -26.15
C GLU A 795 -1.60 5.75 -27.29
N GLY A 796 -0.61 4.91 -27.00
CA GLY A 796 -0.13 3.90 -27.94
C GLY A 796 -1.22 2.86 -28.26
N LYS A 797 -2.03 2.43 -27.27
CA LYS A 797 -3.15 1.50 -27.49
C LYS A 797 -4.27 2.13 -28.32
N LEU A 798 -4.67 3.38 -28.06
CA LEU A 798 -5.65 4.12 -28.87
C LEU A 798 -5.19 4.22 -30.34
N LYS A 799 -3.89 4.37 -30.59
CA LYS A 799 -3.28 4.35 -31.93
C LYS A 799 -3.04 2.93 -32.49
N GLY A 800 -3.28 1.88 -31.71
CA GLY A 800 -3.09 0.48 -32.09
C GLY A 800 -1.63 0.02 -32.09
N ALA A 801 -0.88 0.29 -31.03
CA ALA A 801 0.44 -0.29 -30.75
C ALA A 801 0.33 -1.78 -30.34
N SER A 802 -0.62 -2.06 -29.46
CA SER A 802 -0.93 -3.38 -28.91
C SER A 802 -2.45 -3.54 -28.77
N LYS A 803 -2.93 -4.79 -28.70
CA LYS A 803 -4.31 -5.10 -28.31
C LYS A 803 -4.50 -5.19 -26.79
N SER A 804 -3.42 -5.41 -26.05
CA SER A 804 -3.39 -5.59 -24.60
C SER A 804 -2.46 -4.53 -23.96
N ALA A 805 -2.86 -3.99 -22.81
CA ALA A 805 -1.98 -3.20 -21.94
C ALA A 805 -0.98 -4.12 -21.21
N PRO A 806 0.27 -3.69 -20.97
CA PRO A 806 1.23 -4.47 -20.23
C PRO A 806 0.95 -4.38 -18.72
N HIS A 807 1.37 -5.42 -18.00
CA HIS A 807 1.50 -5.40 -16.56
C HIS A 807 2.53 -4.33 -16.14
N ALA A 808 2.51 -3.97 -14.86
CA ALA A 808 3.49 -3.13 -14.21
C ALA A 808 4.28 -3.93 -13.17
N ALA A 809 5.43 -3.38 -12.76
CA ALA A 809 6.28 -3.97 -11.73
C ALA A 809 6.02 -3.41 -10.32
N HIS A 810 4.90 -2.69 -10.13
CA HIS A 810 4.50 -2.13 -8.84
C HIS A 810 4.43 -3.23 -7.77
N PHE A 811 4.71 -2.86 -6.51
CA PHE A 811 4.43 -3.75 -5.41
C PHE A 811 2.93 -3.87 -5.21
N VAL A 812 2.44 -5.11 -5.17
CA VAL A 812 1.02 -5.41 -4.96
C VAL A 812 0.69 -5.48 -3.47
N PRO A 813 -0.52 -5.10 -3.06
CA PRO A 813 -0.95 -5.20 -1.68
C PRO A 813 -1.18 -6.67 -1.27
N LEU A 814 -0.96 -6.94 0.02
CA LEU A 814 -1.26 -8.20 0.68
C LEU A 814 -1.97 -7.93 2.01
N PHE A 815 -2.88 -8.81 2.37
CA PHE A 815 -3.67 -8.79 3.59
C PHE A 815 -3.76 -10.21 4.17
N ALA A 816 -3.73 -10.37 5.50
CA ALA A 816 -3.82 -11.67 6.15
C ALA A 816 -4.60 -11.66 7.47
N TYR A 817 -5.25 -12.79 7.79
CA TYR A 817 -6.04 -12.98 9.01
C TYR A 817 -6.08 -14.44 9.47
N GLY A 818 -6.25 -14.67 10.78
CA GLY A 818 -6.19 -16.00 11.40
C GLY A 818 -4.79 -16.39 11.90
N PRO A 819 -4.55 -17.66 12.27
CA PRO A 819 -3.25 -18.11 12.78
C PRO A 819 -2.15 -17.99 11.73
N TRP A 820 -0.92 -17.67 12.14
CA TRP A 820 0.22 -17.34 11.27
C TRP A 820 0.08 -16.08 10.39
N ALA A 821 -1.02 -15.33 10.44
CA ALA A 821 -1.20 -14.13 9.61
C ALA A 821 -0.10 -13.05 9.79
N TYR A 822 0.43 -12.90 11.00
CA TYR A 822 1.57 -12.03 11.30
C TYR A 822 2.85 -12.34 10.48
N ARG A 823 2.97 -13.53 9.89
CA ARG A 823 4.10 -13.90 9.01
C ARG A 823 4.03 -13.26 7.63
N PHE A 824 2.93 -12.57 7.32
CA PHE A 824 2.68 -11.88 6.06
C PHE A 824 2.50 -10.37 6.27
N GLU A 825 2.92 -9.85 7.43
CA GLU A 825 3.00 -8.40 7.68
C GLU A 825 4.35 -7.85 7.17
N GLY A 826 4.37 -6.60 6.72
CA GLY A 826 5.60 -5.95 6.23
C GLY A 826 5.83 -6.11 4.72
N TYR A 827 7.07 -5.86 4.27
CA TYR A 827 7.47 -6.19 2.90
C TYR A 827 7.79 -7.69 2.76
N LEU A 828 7.19 -8.33 1.77
CA LEU A 828 7.55 -9.70 1.37
C LEU A 828 8.01 -9.73 -0.08
N ASP A 829 9.06 -10.50 -0.34
CA ASP A 829 9.31 -10.99 -1.69
C ASP A 829 8.30 -12.12 -2.02
N GLN A 830 7.69 -12.12 -3.20
CA GLN A 830 6.64 -13.07 -3.59
C GLN A 830 6.97 -14.57 -3.36
N PRO A 831 8.22 -15.05 -3.59
CA PRO A 831 8.60 -16.42 -3.24
C PRO A 831 8.54 -16.73 -1.73
N GLN A 832 8.64 -15.73 -0.84
CA GLN A 832 8.56 -15.96 0.61
C GLN A 832 7.16 -16.41 1.03
N ILE A 833 6.10 -15.92 0.36
CA ILE A 833 4.72 -16.38 0.57
C ILE A 833 4.64 -17.88 0.29
N GLY A 834 5.13 -18.33 -0.88
CA GLY A 834 5.18 -19.74 -1.23
C GLY A 834 6.08 -20.58 -0.32
N GLN A 835 7.14 -20.00 0.25
CA GLN A 835 8.00 -20.68 1.24
C GLN A 835 7.31 -20.89 2.58
N ILE A 836 6.57 -19.89 3.10
CA ILE A 836 5.76 -20.02 4.33
C ILE A 836 4.65 -21.05 4.12
N LEU A 837 4.01 -21.03 2.94
CA LEU A 837 3.00 -22.01 2.55
C LEU A 837 3.56 -23.45 2.42
N LEU A 838 4.77 -23.60 1.88
CA LEU A 838 5.49 -24.87 1.85
C LEU A 838 6.07 -25.31 3.20
N GLU A 839 6.16 -24.43 4.20
CA GLU A 839 6.47 -24.75 5.60
C GLU A 839 5.22 -25.18 6.37
N TRP A 840 4.06 -24.60 6.01
CA TRP A 840 2.76 -25.07 6.47
C TRP A 840 2.46 -26.48 5.95
N ALA A 841 2.74 -26.78 4.67
CA ALA A 841 2.53 -28.11 4.09
C ALA A 841 3.68 -29.12 4.37
N ARG A 842 4.10 -29.22 5.65
CA ARG A 842 5.11 -30.16 6.21
C ARG A 842 4.74 -30.60 7.62
#